data_AF-A0A0B1SUC2-F1
#
_entry.id   AF-A0A0B1SUC2-F1
#
_cell.length_a   1.000
_cell.length_b   1.000
_cell.length_c   1.000
_cell.angle_alpha   90.00
_cell.angle_beta   90.00
_cell.angle_gamma   90.00
#
_symmetry.space_group_name_H-M   'P 1'
#
loop_
_entity.id
_entity.type
_entity.pdbx_description
1 polymer ?
#
loop_
_entity_poly.entity_id
_entity_poly.type
_entity_poly.pdbx_seq_one_letter_code
_entity_poly.pdbx_strand_id
1 'polypeptide(L)'
;MDTVSPCAFLALLRVLDWSLSRVFEFHSEGDHRLWNTERAAATSLIVMRILSRYVLLVYHNNGDSEEPSAAFADAVVLLHSALLSMFDRANDCILEEVKISLQAILNFALSIVLNEAINLFVEISSCFMPSRHLLVCHLALAISSPVGHPLIAAVIGSIAKRRTLVDVFLHKTEFVSFPQLSRQLAEHFTMEQQRIDTLTALPNILRFLYEKSFSESSDCWNVANIAQDIVVKLSKELAIPDVHKSLASTIVQTPIRFRRRSAVCAWDMSDGATDAICVRIEGGRIALRGVGVYLHAEQVRRTWQCEIHVLRDGDQFSLLSKTSCELSSGGAVDTGVILLPDSVTLAVGVTYAIKVWTPENGKTYCGEGGVNYIRLNNGARVTFSSCPLSENGTSLQRGQIPFFLYSVVEPEKVDKTEAQDEIHKSFVMLLRLLSNKIGAFLVNGLIPQCARSLISRIAGHVMVFMELFPNKAMEITCVLEQLIPMVSSVNATMKASTLSESFDHTSEICEAKTVQVTVECPHPYKTNNVYSVMYGFQCTVTGYPASRKDSNLRLEQELAWLSASACRVMVQLSSDASSLTHLSTAEDDTRLLLEKHGSLLKKGLSLTHAPTLNELIQKGLPSSAQSSDVRPLLDLVFLREFLSACSTSTAGFLARWLPSGPVVDPARCQLTIVQTNMAVGKPVKVS
;
A
#
# COMPACT_ATOMS: atom_id res chain seq x y z
N MET A 1 -26.87 -18.03 26.57
CA MET A 1 -27.03 -18.70 25.27
C MET A 1 -28.29 -19.56 25.22
N ASP A 2 -29.15 -19.57 26.26
CA ASP A 2 -30.32 -20.46 26.37
C ASP A 2 -31.52 -20.10 25.46
N THR A 3 -31.37 -19.15 24.54
CA THR A 3 -32.45 -18.64 23.68
C THR A 3 -32.29 -18.98 22.20
N VAL A 4 -31.24 -19.70 21.82
CA VAL A 4 -30.87 -19.94 20.43
C VAL A 4 -31.01 -21.43 20.13
N SER A 5 -32.04 -21.81 19.38
CA SER A 5 -32.42 -23.19 19.05
C SER A 5 -32.44 -23.43 17.53
N PRO A 6 -31.86 -24.55 17.03
CA PRO A 6 -31.95 -24.92 15.62
C PRO A 6 -33.40 -25.02 15.13
N CYS A 7 -34.34 -25.43 16.00
CA CYS A 7 -35.76 -25.53 15.65
C CYS A 7 -36.37 -24.17 15.30
N ALA A 8 -35.98 -23.10 16.00
CA ALA A 8 -36.44 -21.75 15.70
C ALA A 8 -35.88 -21.27 14.36
N PHE A 9 -34.63 -21.61 14.05
CA PHE A 9 -34.02 -21.32 12.75
C PHE A 9 -34.77 -22.03 11.62
N LEU A 10 -35.02 -23.34 11.76
CA LEU A 10 -35.76 -24.11 10.76
C LEU A 10 -37.19 -23.60 10.57
N ALA A 11 -37.85 -23.14 11.64
CA ALA A 11 -39.16 -22.51 11.53
C ALA A 11 -39.11 -21.22 10.71
N LEU A 12 -38.09 -20.37 10.91
CA LEU A 12 -37.87 -19.17 10.10
C LEU A 12 -37.63 -19.52 8.63
N LEU A 13 -36.86 -20.58 8.32
CA LEU A 13 -36.67 -21.03 6.94
C LEU A 13 -37.96 -21.47 6.27
N ARG A 14 -38.86 -22.15 7.00
CA ARG A 14 -40.19 -22.52 6.47
C ARG A 14 -41.05 -21.29 6.17
N VAL A 15 -40.98 -20.26 7.01
CA VAL A 15 -41.68 -18.99 6.76
C VAL A 15 -41.08 -18.29 5.54
N LEU A 16 -39.76 -18.33 5.37
CA LEU A 16 -39.08 -17.78 4.20
C LEU A 16 -39.48 -18.50 2.91
N ASP A 17 -39.50 -19.83 2.90
CA ASP A 17 -39.94 -20.62 1.74
C ASP A 17 -41.41 -20.31 1.37
N TRP A 18 -42.29 -20.22 2.38
CA TRP A 18 -43.69 -19.83 2.20
C TRP A 18 -43.85 -18.42 1.61
N SER A 19 -43.03 -17.46 2.04
CA SER A 19 -43.11 -16.08 1.57
C SER A 19 -42.48 -15.91 0.19
N LEU A 20 -41.34 -16.55 -0.08
CA LEU A 20 -40.70 -16.55 -1.40
C LEU A 20 -41.60 -17.17 -2.46
N SER A 21 -42.22 -18.32 -2.18
CA SER A 21 -43.13 -18.97 -3.14
C SER A 21 -44.24 -18.03 -3.64
N ARG A 22 -44.73 -17.13 -2.78
CA ARG A 22 -45.76 -16.12 -3.14
C ARG A 22 -45.20 -14.90 -3.87
N VAL A 23 -43.92 -14.58 -3.66
CA VAL A 23 -43.24 -13.51 -4.40
C VAL A 23 -43.02 -13.93 -5.86
N PHE A 24 -42.81 -15.24 -6.12
CA PHE A 24 -42.58 -15.79 -7.45
C PHE A 24 -43.85 -16.27 -8.19
N GLU A 25 -45.06 -16.13 -7.64
CA GLU A 25 -46.30 -16.51 -8.35
C GLU A 25 -46.69 -15.46 -9.42
N PHE A 26 -46.36 -15.73 -10.70
CA PHE A 26 -46.61 -14.84 -11.86
C PHE A 26 -48.03 -14.96 -12.44
N HIS A 27 -49.06 -14.35 -11.85
CA HIS A 27 -50.35 -14.18 -12.55
C HIS A 27 -51.07 -12.87 -12.18
N SER A 28 -51.49 -12.13 -13.21
CA SER A 28 -52.12 -10.81 -13.15
C SER A 28 -53.59 -10.80 -12.69
N GLU A 29 -53.99 -9.62 -12.23
CA GLU A 29 -55.33 -9.06 -11.98
C GLU A 29 -55.95 -9.23 -10.58
N GLY A 30 -55.77 -8.18 -9.75
CA GLY A 30 -56.56 -7.89 -8.54
C GLY A 30 -55.78 -7.17 -7.42
N ASP A 31 -56.31 -6.05 -6.89
CA ASP A 31 -55.71 -5.26 -5.78
C ASP A 31 -55.42 -6.10 -4.53
N HIS A 32 -56.25 -7.10 -4.25
CA HIS A 32 -56.06 -8.02 -3.13
C HIS A 32 -54.84 -8.94 -3.28
N ARG A 33 -54.42 -9.26 -4.51
CA ARG A 33 -53.24 -10.12 -4.75
C ARG A 33 -51.94 -9.33 -4.70
N LEU A 34 -51.93 -8.08 -5.18
CA LEU A 34 -50.80 -7.14 -5.01
C LEU A 34 -50.46 -6.95 -3.53
N TRP A 35 -51.46 -6.68 -2.70
CA TRP A 35 -51.31 -6.58 -1.25
C TRP A 35 -50.70 -7.85 -0.62
N ASN A 36 -51.07 -9.04 -1.12
CA ASN A 36 -50.51 -10.29 -0.62
C ASN A 36 -49.04 -10.49 -1.04
N THR A 37 -48.67 -10.10 -2.26
CA THR A 37 -47.27 -10.13 -2.74
C THR A 37 -46.40 -9.15 -1.96
N GLU A 38 -46.85 -7.93 -1.70
CA GLU A 38 -46.13 -6.96 -0.88
C GLU A 38 -45.96 -7.43 0.57
N ARG A 39 -47.00 -8.03 1.16
CA ARG A 39 -46.91 -8.63 2.49
C ARG A 39 -45.96 -9.81 2.52
N ALA A 40 -45.98 -10.66 1.49
CA ALA A 40 -45.04 -11.77 1.37
C ALA A 40 -43.60 -11.24 1.24
N ALA A 41 -43.36 -10.22 0.42
CA ALA A 41 -42.07 -9.56 0.29
C ALA A 41 -41.60 -8.97 1.63
N ALA A 42 -42.44 -8.20 2.33
CA ALA A 42 -42.13 -7.65 3.65
C ALA A 42 -41.80 -8.75 4.67
N THR A 43 -42.53 -9.86 4.64
CA THR A 43 -42.26 -11.03 5.49
C THR A 43 -40.89 -11.64 5.16
N SER A 44 -40.57 -11.85 3.88
CA SER A 44 -39.25 -12.34 3.43
C SER A 44 -38.12 -11.43 3.93
N LEU A 45 -38.28 -10.10 3.83
CA LEU A 45 -37.28 -9.13 4.30
C LEU A 45 -37.01 -9.26 5.79
N ILE A 46 -38.07 -9.28 6.61
CA ILE A 46 -37.94 -9.39 8.06
C ILE A 46 -37.27 -10.72 8.44
N VAL A 47 -37.71 -11.82 7.82
CA VAL A 47 -37.16 -13.15 8.09
C VAL A 47 -35.68 -13.22 7.70
N MET A 48 -35.28 -12.71 6.53
CA MET A 48 -33.88 -12.67 6.12
C MET A 48 -33.00 -11.85 7.07
N ARG A 49 -33.48 -10.71 7.56
CA ARG A 49 -32.74 -9.91 8.57
C ARG A 49 -32.60 -10.62 9.90
N ILE A 50 -33.65 -11.30 10.35
CA ILE A 50 -33.61 -12.11 11.56
C ILE A 50 -32.60 -13.24 11.37
N LEU A 51 -32.65 -13.97 10.25
CA LEU A 51 -31.72 -15.05 9.93
C LEU A 51 -30.27 -14.56 9.88
N SER A 52 -29.99 -13.40 9.27
CA SER A 52 -28.64 -12.79 9.28
C SER A 52 -28.12 -12.62 10.71
N ARG A 53 -28.91 -11.96 11.56
CA ARG A 53 -28.54 -11.74 12.98
C ARG A 53 -28.42 -13.03 13.76
N TYR A 54 -29.28 -14.01 13.46
CA TYR A 54 -29.26 -15.31 14.08
C TYR A 54 -27.96 -16.06 13.77
N VAL A 55 -27.56 -16.13 12.50
CA VAL A 55 -26.31 -16.79 12.08
C VAL A 55 -25.11 -16.08 12.72
N LEU A 56 -25.05 -14.75 12.67
CA LEU A 56 -23.92 -13.98 13.23
C LEU A 56 -23.83 -14.06 14.76
N LEU A 57 -24.95 -14.34 15.44
CA LEU A 57 -24.98 -14.57 16.88
C LEU A 57 -24.60 -16.01 17.27
N VAL A 58 -24.78 -16.97 16.37
CA VAL A 58 -24.37 -18.37 16.60
C VAL A 58 -22.90 -18.57 16.22
N TYR A 59 -22.52 -18.13 15.02
CA TYR A 59 -21.19 -18.29 14.45
C TYR A 59 -20.36 -17.02 14.70
N HIS A 60 -19.64 -17.00 15.81
CA HIS A 60 -18.76 -15.89 16.18
C HIS A 60 -17.39 -16.01 15.50
N ASN A 61 -16.88 -14.90 14.97
CA ASN A 61 -15.57 -14.83 14.32
C ASN A 61 -14.39 -14.63 15.30
N ASN A 62 -14.63 -14.75 16.62
CA ASN A 62 -13.58 -14.65 17.64
C ASN A 62 -13.08 -16.07 17.94
N GLY A 63 -11.80 -16.32 17.65
CA GLY A 63 -11.18 -17.66 17.57
C GLY A 63 -11.19 -18.55 18.82
N ASP A 64 -11.82 -18.15 19.91
CA ASP A 64 -11.94 -18.91 21.16
C ASP A 64 -13.33 -19.55 21.38
N SER A 65 -14.21 -19.49 20.38
CA SER A 65 -15.60 -20.01 20.50
C SER A 65 -15.69 -21.46 20.00
N GLU A 66 -16.22 -22.38 20.79
CA GLU A 66 -16.57 -23.73 20.31
C GLU A 66 -17.60 -23.64 19.17
N GLU A 67 -17.39 -24.44 18.12
CA GLU A 67 -18.28 -24.48 16.97
C GLU A 67 -19.69 -24.97 17.39
N PRO A 68 -20.77 -24.38 16.88
CA PRO A 68 -22.14 -24.80 17.19
C PRO A 68 -22.46 -26.22 16.70
N SER A 69 -23.54 -26.81 17.24
CA SER A 69 -23.94 -28.19 16.95
C SER A 69 -24.20 -28.47 15.45
N ALA A 70 -24.08 -29.73 15.03
CA ALA A 70 -24.39 -30.20 13.67
C ALA A 70 -25.73 -29.71 13.12
N ALA A 71 -26.77 -29.68 13.97
CA ALA A 71 -28.10 -29.24 13.56
C ALA A 71 -28.14 -27.76 13.13
N PHE A 72 -27.27 -26.91 13.67
CA PHE A 72 -27.13 -25.52 13.22
C PHE A 72 -26.38 -25.45 11.89
N ALA A 73 -25.38 -26.29 11.68
CA ALA A 73 -24.66 -26.36 10.42
C ALA A 73 -25.60 -26.83 9.29
N ASP A 74 -26.42 -27.86 9.52
CA ASP A 74 -27.45 -28.32 8.59
C ASP A 74 -28.45 -27.19 8.25
N ALA A 75 -28.87 -26.41 9.26
CA ALA A 75 -29.79 -25.30 9.06
C ALA A 75 -29.17 -24.16 8.21
N VAL A 76 -27.89 -23.85 8.38
CA VAL A 76 -27.17 -22.87 7.55
C VAL A 76 -26.98 -23.38 6.13
N VAL A 77 -26.71 -24.68 5.94
CA VAL A 77 -26.62 -25.32 4.61
C VAL A 77 -27.96 -25.27 3.88
N LEU A 78 -29.09 -25.46 4.59
CA LEU A 78 -30.42 -25.29 4.02
C LEU A 78 -30.69 -23.84 3.61
N LEU A 79 -30.28 -22.86 4.43
CA LEU A 79 -30.39 -21.44 4.06
C LEU A 79 -29.55 -21.13 2.81
N HIS A 80 -28.33 -21.64 2.74
CA HIS A 80 -27.44 -21.49 1.59
C HIS A 80 -28.10 -22.03 0.31
N SER A 81 -28.61 -23.27 0.37
CA SER A 81 -29.29 -23.92 -0.75
C SER A 81 -30.56 -23.17 -1.18
N ALA A 82 -31.33 -22.65 -0.22
CA ALA A 82 -32.53 -21.86 -0.49
C ALA A 82 -32.21 -20.55 -1.23
N LEU A 83 -31.14 -19.85 -0.83
CA LEU A 83 -30.70 -18.62 -1.50
C LEU A 83 -30.19 -18.88 -2.92
N LEU A 84 -29.40 -19.94 -3.13
CA LEU A 84 -28.94 -20.31 -4.48
C LEU A 84 -30.11 -20.66 -5.39
N SER A 85 -31.05 -21.50 -4.92
CA SER A 85 -32.25 -21.84 -5.69
C SER A 85 -33.09 -20.61 -6.01
N MET A 86 -33.19 -19.66 -5.08
CA MET A 86 -33.89 -18.40 -5.30
C MET A 86 -33.18 -17.52 -6.35
N PHE A 87 -31.85 -17.48 -6.37
CA PHE A 87 -31.10 -16.76 -7.41
C PHE A 87 -31.29 -17.36 -8.79
N ASP A 88 -31.28 -18.70 -8.89
CA ASP A 88 -31.53 -19.41 -10.16
C ASP A 88 -32.96 -19.12 -10.67
N ARG A 89 -33.97 -19.25 -9.79
CA ARG A 89 -35.37 -18.94 -10.13
C ARG A 89 -35.56 -17.50 -10.59
N ALA A 90 -34.93 -16.55 -9.91
CA ALA A 90 -35.01 -15.14 -10.29
C ALA A 90 -34.36 -14.85 -11.63
N ASN A 91 -33.26 -15.53 -11.95
CA ASN A 91 -32.61 -15.40 -13.25
C ASN A 91 -33.54 -15.88 -14.39
N ASP A 92 -34.26 -16.99 -14.18
CA ASP A 92 -35.24 -17.49 -15.16
C ASP A 92 -36.37 -16.48 -15.39
N CYS A 93 -36.86 -15.83 -14.33
CA CYS A 93 -37.90 -14.80 -14.42
C CYS A 93 -37.45 -13.56 -15.20
N ILE A 94 -36.21 -13.10 -14.96
CA ILE A 94 -35.64 -11.93 -15.67
C ILE A 94 -35.51 -12.20 -17.18
N LEU A 95 -35.24 -13.45 -17.57
CA LEU A 95 -35.09 -13.83 -18.99
C LEU A 95 -36.44 -13.91 -19.72
N GLU A 96 -37.55 -14.21 -19.04
CA GLU A 96 -38.90 -14.24 -19.62
C GLU A 96 -39.51 -12.83 -19.82
N GLU A 97 -39.03 -11.81 -19.10
CA GLU A 97 -39.58 -10.44 -19.06
C GLU A 97 -39.37 -9.58 -20.32
N VAL A 98 -38.61 -10.04 -21.32
CA VAL A 98 -38.42 -9.31 -22.61
C VAL A 98 -39.70 -9.25 -23.46
N LYS A 99 -40.82 -9.88 -23.04
CA LYS A 99 -42.03 -10.02 -23.88
C LYS A 99 -43.27 -9.22 -23.48
N ILE A 100 -43.41 -8.61 -22.29
CA ILE A 100 -44.71 -8.02 -21.90
C ILE A 100 -44.55 -6.69 -21.13
N SER A 101 -45.14 -5.62 -21.65
CA SER A 101 -45.04 -4.24 -21.15
C SER A 101 -45.99 -3.89 -19.98
N LEU A 102 -46.29 -4.83 -19.08
CA LEU A 102 -47.17 -4.59 -17.92
C LEU A 102 -46.59 -5.07 -16.58
N GLN A 103 -45.26 -4.99 -16.41
CA GLN A 103 -44.52 -5.57 -15.29
C GLN A 103 -43.77 -4.52 -14.43
N ALA A 104 -44.31 -3.30 -14.21
CA ALA A 104 -43.56 -2.26 -13.49
C ALA A 104 -43.60 -2.41 -11.95
N ILE A 105 -44.66 -3.00 -11.38
CA ILE A 105 -44.88 -3.06 -9.91
C ILE A 105 -44.47 -4.42 -9.32
N LEU A 106 -44.70 -5.54 -10.03
CA LEU A 106 -44.16 -6.85 -9.63
C LEU A 106 -42.62 -6.86 -9.61
N ASN A 107 -42.00 -6.10 -10.52
CA ASN A 107 -40.55 -5.92 -10.57
C ASN A 107 -39.99 -5.23 -9.33
N PHE A 108 -40.80 -4.45 -8.61
CA PHE A 108 -40.35 -3.75 -7.40
C PHE A 108 -40.24 -4.70 -6.20
N ALA A 109 -41.26 -5.52 -5.94
CA ALA A 109 -41.26 -6.45 -4.81
C ALA A 109 -40.18 -7.53 -4.94
N LEU A 110 -40.05 -8.13 -6.13
CA LEU A 110 -39.03 -9.13 -6.40
C LEU A 110 -37.61 -8.52 -6.33
N SER A 111 -37.40 -7.33 -6.90
CA SER A 111 -36.10 -6.64 -6.84
C SER A 111 -35.67 -6.31 -5.40
N ILE A 112 -36.59 -5.86 -4.55
CA ILE A 112 -36.29 -5.58 -3.14
C ILE A 112 -35.94 -6.86 -2.38
N VAL A 113 -36.70 -7.94 -2.60
CA VAL A 113 -36.43 -9.24 -1.97
C VAL A 113 -35.07 -9.79 -2.42
N LEU A 114 -34.75 -9.69 -3.71
CA LEU A 114 -33.45 -10.11 -4.24
C LEU A 114 -32.29 -9.28 -3.67
N ASN A 115 -32.47 -7.97 -3.54
CA ASN A 115 -31.46 -7.10 -2.94
C ASN A 115 -31.20 -7.47 -1.48
N GLU A 116 -32.23 -7.74 -0.69
CA GLU A 116 -32.06 -8.18 0.70
C GLU A 116 -31.44 -9.58 0.79
N ALA A 117 -31.76 -10.48 -0.12
CA ALA A 117 -31.14 -11.79 -0.17
C ALA A 117 -29.64 -11.75 -0.52
N ILE A 118 -29.24 -10.87 -1.45
CA ILE A 118 -27.84 -10.59 -1.75
C ILE A 118 -27.16 -9.99 -0.51
N ASN A 119 -27.80 -9.03 0.16
CA ASN A 119 -27.26 -8.44 1.39
C ASN A 119 -27.09 -9.48 2.50
N LEU A 120 -28.09 -10.35 2.72
CA LEU A 120 -28.00 -11.48 3.64
C LEU A 120 -26.78 -12.33 3.29
N PHE A 121 -26.66 -12.81 2.04
CA PHE A 121 -25.54 -13.63 1.60
C PHE A 121 -24.18 -12.96 1.88
N VAL A 122 -24.06 -11.67 1.56
CA VAL A 122 -22.84 -10.88 1.77
C VAL A 122 -22.56 -10.64 3.26
N GLU A 123 -23.59 -10.45 4.10
CA GLU A 123 -23.48 -10.31 5.56
C GLU A 123 -22.95 -11.58 6.24
N ILE A 124 -23.48 -12.75 5.87
CA ILE A 124 -23.09 -14.04 6.46
C ILE A 124 -22.05 -14.79 5.61
N SER A 125 -21.34 -14.07 4.75
CA SER A 125 -20.32 -14.64 3.84
C SER A 125 -19.18 -15.37 4.57
N SER A 126 -18.89 -15.05 5.84
CA SER A 126 -17.95 -15.81 6.68
C SER A 126 -18.42 -17.24 6.98
N CYS A 127 -19.73 -17.50 6.93
CA CYS A 127 -20.33 -18.81 7.16
C CYS A 127 -20.59 -19.56 5.85
N PHE A 128 -20.86 -18.86 4.74
CA PHE A 128 -21.05 -19.48 3.41
C PHE A 128 -19.73 -19.76 2.67
N MET A 129 -18.69 -18.96 2.92
CA MET A 129 -17.35 -19.15 2.37
C MET A 129 -16.32 -19.25 3.51
N PRO A 130 -16.49 -20.18 4.47
CA PRO A 130 -15.67 -20.27 5.67
C PRO A 130 -14.27 -20.82 5.36
N SER A 131 -14.10 -21.51 4.22
CA SER A 131 -12.80 -21.99 3.74
C SER A 131 -12.41 -21.42 2.39
N ARG A 132 -11.13 -21.51 2.07
CA ARG A 132 -10.58 -21.14 0.76
C ARG A 132 -11.29 -21.91 -0.36
N HIS A 133 -11.40 -23.23 -0.22
CA HIS A 133 -12.07 -24.10 -1.18
C HIS A 133 -13.49 -23.62 -1.48
N LEU A 134 -14.29 -23.36 -0.44
CA LEU A 134 -15.66 -22.86 -0.62
C LEU A 134 -15.69 -21.49 -1.30
N LEU A 135 -14.75 -20.59 -0.99
CA LEU A 135 -14.65 -19.31 -1.69
C LEU A 135 -14.40 -19.48 -3.19
N VAL A 136 -13.45 -20.34 -3.59
CA VAL A 136 -13.15 -20.56 -5.01
C VAL A 136 -14.28 -21.31 -5.73
N CYS A 137 -14.98 -22.23 -5.05
CA CYS A 137 -16.17 -22.89 -5.61
C CYS A 137 -17.27 -21.88 -5.94
N HIS A 138 -17.60 -20.97 -5.02
CA HIS A 138 -18.58 -19.92 -5.28
C HIS A 138 -18.14 -18.94 -6.37
N LEU A 139 -16.85 -18.59 -6.40
CA LEU A 139 -16.28 -17.76 -7.46
C LEU A 139 -16.36 -18.45 -8.82
N ALA A 140 -16.08 -19.75 -8.91
CA ALA A 140 -16.20 -20.54 -10.13
C ALA A 140 -17.66 -20.61 -10.62
N LEU A 141 -18.63 -20.74 -9.70
CA LEU A 141 -20.06 -20.64 -10.05
C LEU A 141 -20.40 -19.25 -10.59
N ALA A 142 -19.97 -18.18 -9.91
CA ALA A 142 -20.22 -16.80 -10.36
C ALA A 142 -19.59 -16.50 -11.73
N ILE A 143 -18.37 -16.99 -11.99
CA ILE A 143 -17.69 -16.86 -13.29
C ILE A 143 -18.47 -17.61 -14.39
N SER A 144 -19.07 -18.76 -14.05
CA SER A 144 -19.84 -19.57 -14.99
C SER A 144 -21.30 -19.12 -15.15
N SER A 145 -21.75 -18.15 -14.35
CA SER A 145 -23.15 -17.69 -14.34
C SER A 145 -23.44 -16.73 -15.50
N PRO A 146 -24.68 -16.68 -16.01
CA PRO A 146 -25.06 -15.73 -17.05
C PRO A 146 -24.96 -14.27 -16.57
N VAL A 147 -24.86 -13.34 -17.52
CA VAL A 147 -24.82 -11.90 -17.22
C VAL A 147 -26.11 -11.50 -16.50
N GLY A 148 -25.98 -10.76 -15.39
CA GLY A 148 -27.13 -10.33 -14.57
C GLY A 148 -27.56 -11.31 -13.49
N HIS A 149 -26.93 -12.50 -13.39
CA HIS A 149 -27.27 -13.47 -12.36
C HIS A 149 -27.03 -12.93 -10.93
N PRO A 150 -28.00 -13.03 -9.99
CA PRO A 150 -27.87 -12.47 -8.63
C PRO A 150 -26.67 -13.01 -7.85
N LEU A 151 -26.28 -14.27 -8.09
CA LEU A 151 -25.09 -14.90 -7.48
C LEU A 151 -23.81 -14.09 -7.72
N ILE A 152 -23.68 -13.45 -8.88
CA ILE A 152 -22.50 -12.63 -9.21
C ILE A 152 -22.35 -11.50 -8.20
N ALA A 153 -23.44 -10.79 -7.90
CA ALA A 153 -23.45 -9.69 -6.93
C ALA A 153 -23.15 -10.19 -5.51
N ALA A 154 -23.74 -11.33 -5.11
CA ALA A 154 -23.52 -11.94 -3.81
C ALA A 154 -22.06 -12.37 -3.58
N VAL A 155 -21.44 -12.98 -4.59
CA VAL A 155 -20.04 -13.43 -4.50
C VAL A 155 -19.06 -12.26 -4.57
N ILE A 156 -19.25 -11.31 -5.49
CA ILE A 156 -18.40 -10.11 -5.60
C ILE A 156 -18.49 -9.28 -4.32
N GLY A 157 -19.70 -9.05 -3.77
CA GLY A 157 -19.89 -8.37 -2.50
C GLY A 157 -19.22 -9.07 -1.32
N SER A 158 -19.23 -10.41 -1.31
CA SER A 158 -18.55 -11.23 -0.29
C SER A 158 -17.03 -11.13 -0.36
N ILE A 159 -16.46 -11.14 -1.58
CA ILE A 159 -15.00 -10.98 -1.79
C ILE A 159 -14.55 -9.59 -1.35
N ALA A 160 -15.33 -8.54 -1.64
CA ALA A 160 -14.99 -7.16 -1.26
C ALA A 160 -14.82 -6.95 0.27
N LYS A 161 -15.50 -7.74 1.10
CA LYS A 161 -15.38 -7.68 2.57
C LYS A 161 -14.09 -8.28 3.12
N ARG A 162 -13.37 -9.11 2.36
CA ARG A 162 -12.15 -9.78 2.85
C ARG A 162 -11.02 -8.79 3.01
N ARG A 163 -10.18 -8.97 4.03
CA ARG A 163 -9.08 -8.04 4.37
C ARG A 163 -7.90 -8.14 3.41
N THR A 164 -7.44 -9.35 3.09
CA THR A 164 -6.34 -9.61 2.17
C THR A 164 -6.82 -10.52 1.04
N LEU A 165 -6.60 -10.10 -0.20
CA LEU A 165 -7.01 -10.80 -1.41
C LEU A 165 -5.82 -11.46 -2.12
N VAL A 166 -4.62 -10.89 -2.03
CA VAL A 166 -3.40 -11.47 -2.62
C VAL A 166 -3.06 -12.80 -1.95
N ASP A 167 -3.18 -12.91 -0.63
CA ASP A 167 -2.99 -14.18 0.09
C ASP A 167 -3.93 -15.28 -0.45
N VAL A 168 -5.18 -14.89 -0.74
CA VAL A 168 -6.19 -15.82 -1.25
C VAL A 168 -5.94 -16.13 -2.72
N PHE A 169 -5.84 -15.16 -3.61
CA PHE A 169 -5.83 -15.46 -5.05
C PHE A 169 -4.45 -15.73 -5.63
N LEU A 170 -3.39 -15.16 -5.08
CA LEU A 170 -2.02 -15.34 -5.56
C LEU A 170 -1.28 -16.43 -4.75
N HIS A 171 -1.07 -16.23 -3.45
CA HIS A 171 -0.27 -17.15 -2.62
C HIS A 171 -0.97 -18.46 -2.27
N LYS A 172 -2.23 -18.56 -2.67
CA LYS A 172 -3.11 -19.69 -2.41
C LYS A 172 -3.19 -20.08 -0.93
N THR A 173 -3.07 -19.13 -0.01
CA THR A 173 -3.10 -19.37 1.43
C THR A 173 -4.41 -20.06 1.83
N GLU A 174 -4.28 -21.20 2.49
CA GLU A 174 -5.41 -21.95 3.04
C GLU A 174 -5.91 -21.30 4.32
N PHE A 175 -7.23 -21.25 4.47
CA PHE A 175 -7.89 -20.87 5.71
C PHE A 175 -9.17 -21.70 5.83
N VAL A 176 -9.55 -22.04 7.06
CA VAL A 176 -10.79 -22.73 7.38
C VAL A 176 -11.31 -22.16 8.70
N SER A 177 -12.42 -21.45 8.62
CA SER A 177 -13.30 -21.19 9.75
C SER A 177 -14.34 -22.31 9.83
N PHE A 178 -14.89 -22.59 11.00
CA PHE A 178 -16.02 -23.54 11.20
C PHE A 178 -15.85 -24.87 10.41
N PRO A 179 -14.90 -25.73 10.81
CA PRO A 179 -14.58 -26.96 10.07
C PRO A 179 -15.76 -27.88 9.81
N GLN A 180 -16.71 -27.99 10.76
CA GLN A 180 -17.89 -28.82 10.57
C GLN A 180 -18.82 -28.25 9.52
N LEU A 181 -19.15 -26.95 9.60
CA LEU A 181 -19.96 -26.27 8.60
C LEU A 181 -19.29 -26.29 7.22
N SER A 182 -17.98 -26.08 7.16
CA SER A 182 -17.23 -26.12 5.89
C SER A 182 -17.29 -27.50 5.23
N ARG A 183 -17.30 -28.59 5.99
CA ARG A 183 -17.42 -29.94 5.43
C ARG A 183 -18.79 -30.15 4.80
N GLN A 184 -19.85 -29.80 5.52
CA GLN A 184 -21.23 -30.00 5.04
C GLN A 184 -21.54 -29.12 3.81
N LEU A 185 -21.09 -27.86 3.79
CA LEU A 185 -21.27 -27.00 2.61
C LEU A 185 -20.51 -27.55 1.39
N ALA A 186 -19.33 -28.14 1.58
CA ALA A 186 -18.52 -28.66 0.46
C ALA A 186 -19.21 -29.82 -0.28
N GLU A 187 -20.03 -30.62 0.41
CA GLU A 187 -20.78 -31.73 -0.19
C GLU A 187 -21.79 -31.26 -1.26
N HIS A 188 -22.24 -30.00 -1.19
CA HIS A 188 -23.17 -29.42 -2.16
C HIS A 188 -22.49 -28.93 -3.45
N PHE A 189 -21.15 -28.92 -3.51
CA PHE A 189 -20.41 -28.53 -4.71
C PHE A 189 -19.94 -29.76 -5.50
N THR A 190 -20.49 -29.92 -6.70
CA THR A 190 -20.20 -31.07 -7.59
C THR A 190 -19.20 -30.74 -8.69
N MET A 191 -18.71 -29.50 -8.76
CA MET A 191 -17.78 -29.07 -9.80
C MET A 191 -16.39 -29.70 -9.58
N GLU A 192 -15.81 -30.24 -10.65
CA GLU A 192 -14.48 -30.86 -10.60
C GLU A 192 -13.40 -29.85 -10.18
N GLN A 193 -12.48 -30.28 -9.29
CA GLN A 193 -11.42 -29.42 -8.74
C GLN A 193 -10.55 -28.79 -9.84
N GLN A 194 -10.20 -29.54 -10.89
CA GLN A 194 -9.39 -29.02 -12.00
C GLN A 194 -10.09 -27.87 -12.74
N ARG A 195 -11.41 -27.95 -12.89
CA ARG A 195 -12.21 -26.88 -13.49
C ARG A 195 -12.25 -25.65 -12.59
N ILE A 196 -12.43 -25.83 -11.28
CA ILE A 196 -12.40 -24.74 -10.30
C ILE A 196 -11.05 -24.02 -10.34
N ASP A 197 -9.95 -24.76 -10.31
CA ASP A 197 -8.59 -24.20 -10.33
C ASP A 197 -8.34 -23.41 -11.62
N THR A 198 -8.84 -23.91 -12.75
CA THR A 198 -8.72 -23.22 -14.04
C THR A 198 -9.53 -21.93 -14.04
N LEU A 199 -10.80 -21.98 -13.63
CA LEU A 199 -11.68 -20.80 -13.61
C LEU A 199 -11.21 -19.74 -12.61
N THR A 200 -10.67 -20.17 -11.48
CA THR A 200 -10.21 -19.28 -10.39
C THR A 200 -8.72 -19.00 -10.40
N ALA A 201 -8.03 -19.28 -11.51
CA ALA A 201 -6.69 -18.77 -11.72
C ALA A 201 -6.72 -17.23 -11.75
N LEU A 202 -5.72 -16.58 -11.13
CA LEU A 202 -5.65 -15.10 -11.02
C LEU A 202 -5.91 -14.36 -12.36
N PRO A 203 -5.36 -14.77 -13.52
CA PRO A 203 -5.68 -14.12 -14.80
C PRO A 203 -7.17 -14.14 -15.14
N ASN A 204 -7.86 -15.24 -14.83
CA ASN A 204 -9.29 -15.42 -15.11
C ASN A 204 -10.15 -14.64 -14.12
N ILE A 205 -9.74 -14.59 -12.84
CA ILE A 205 -10.37 -13.73 -11.83
C ILE A 205 -10.28 -12.26 -12.27
N LEU A 206 -9.10 -11.80 -12.67
CA LEU A 206 -8.91 -10.42 -13.14
C LEU A 206 -9.74 -10.12 -14.39
N ARG A 207 -9.80 -11.04 -15.37
CA ARG A 207 -10.67 -10.90 -16.56
C ARG A 207 -12.14 -10.77 -16.17
N PHE A 208 -12.62 -11.63 -15.28
CA PHE A 208 -13.99 -11.57 -14.75
C PHE A 208 -14.27 -10.24 -14.05
N LEU A 209 -13.38 -9.79 -13.17
CA LEU A 209 -13.52 -8.51 -12.49
C LEU A 209 -13.52 -7.31 -13.46
N TYR A 210 -12.66 -7.33 -14.49
CA TYR A 210 -12.67 -6.29 -15.52
C TYR A 210 -13.91 -6.35 -16.41
N GLU A 211 -14.44 -7.53 -16.70
CA GLU A 211 -15.72 -7.65 -17.40
C GLU A 211 -16.85 -6.98 -16.61
N LYS A 212 -16.94 -7.25 -15.31
CA LYS A 212 -17.97 -6.65 -14.44
C LYS A 212 -17.72 -5.17 -14.18
N SER A 213 -16.47 -4.74 -14.00
CA SER A 213 -16.11 -3.32 -13.79
C SER A 213 -16.48 -2.41 -14.97
N PHE A 214 -16.53 -2.97 -16.19
CA PHE A 214 -16.81 -2.26 -17.44
C PHE A 214 -18.21 -2.55 -18.00
N SER A 215 -19.09 -3.20 -17.22
CA SER A 215 -20.48 -3.42 -17.65
C SER A 215 -21.23 -2.08 -17.66
N GLU A 216 -21.92 -1.77 -18.76
CA GLU A 216 -22.63 -0.51 -18.98
C GLU A 216 -24.00 -0.46 -18.27
N SER A 217 -24.46 -1.59 -17.73
CA SER A 217 -25.72 -1.68 -17.01
C SER A 217 -25.61 -0.94 -15.67
N SER A 218 -26.58 -0.08 -15.40
CA SER A 218 -26.91 0.37 -14.05
C SER A 218 -27.42 -0.84 -13.26
N ASP A 219 -26.52 -1.77 -12.92
CA ASP A 219 -26.84 -2.94 -12.13
C ASP A 219 -27.44 -2.47 -10.81
N CYS A 220 -28.66 -2.92 -10.50
CA CYS A 220 -29.37 -2.56 -9.27
C CYS A 220 -28.59 -2.88 -7.98
N TRP A 221 -27.55 -3.70 -8.09
CA TRP A 221 -26.68 -4.12 -6.99
C TRP A 221 -25.27 -3.52 -7.02
N ASN A 222 -25.02 -2.54 -7.89
CA ASN A 222 -23.76 -1.79 -7.93
C ASN A 222 -22.51 -2.67 -8.19
N VAL A 223 -22.68 -3.79 -8.90
CA VAL A 223 -21.63 -4.82 -9.11
C VAL A 223 -20.39 -4.23 -9.76
N ALA A 224 -20.56 -3.35 -10.76
CA ALA A 224 -19.45 -2.71 -11.46
C ALA A 224 -18.55 -1.90 -10.51
N ASN A 225 -19.11 -1.13 -9.58
CA ASN A 225 -18.33 -0.34 -8.64
C ASN A 225 -17.65 -1.21 -7.58
N ILE A 226 -18.33 -2.24 -7.07
CA ILE A 226 -17.72 -3.20 -6.12
C ILE A 226 -16.57 -3.96 -6.81
N ALA A 227 -16.73 -4.37 -8.07
CA ALA A 227 -15.66 -4.99 -8.85
C ALA A 227 -14.46 -4.06 -9.03
N GLN A 228 -14.69 -2.77 -9.33
CA GLN A 228 -13.63 -1.76 -9.36
C GLN A 228 -12.91 -1.63 -8.01
N ASP A 229 -13.66 -1.63 -6.90
CA ASP A 229 -13.09 -1.56 -5.54
C ASP A 229 -12.18 -2.75 -5.25
N ILE A 230 -12.57 -3.95 -5.68
CA ILE A 230 -11.75 -5.17 -5.58
C ILE A 230 -10.48 -5.06 -6.42
N VAL A 231 -10.57 -4.59 -7.67
CA VAL A 231 -9.39 -4.40 -8.53
C VAL A 231 -8.44 -3.36 -7.94
N VAL A 232 -8.96 -2.25 -7.42
CA VAL A 232 -8.17 -1.20 -6.76
C VAL A 232 -7.49 -1.78 -5.51
N LYS A 233 -8.20 -2.59 -4.72
CA LYS A 233 -7.63 -3.27 -3.57
C LYS A 233 -6.52 -4.25 -3.95
N LEU A 234 -6.73 -5.10 -4.95
CA LEU A 234 -5.69 -5.98 -5.49
C LEU A 234 -4.48 -5.20 -5.99
N SER A 235 -4.70 -4.09 -6.70
CA SER A 235 -3.60 -3.23 -7.16
C SER A 235 -2.83 -2.62 -6.00
N LYS A 236 -3.48 -2.27 -4.89
CA LYS A 236 -2.82 -1.77 -3.67
C LYS A 236 -1.96 -2.85 -3.03
N GLU A 237 -2.52 -4.03 -2.81
CA GLU A 237 -1.84 -5.16 -2.16
C GLU A 237 -0.67 -5.69 -3.01
N LEU A 238 -0.78 -5.63 -4.34
CA LEU A 238 0.31 -6.00 -5.26
C LEU A 238 1.36 -4.89 -5.41
N ALA A 239 0.96 -3.61 -5.35
CA ALA A 239 1.86 -2.46 -5.46
C ALA A 239 2.75 -2.31 -4.23
N ILE A 240 2.16 -2.53 -3.06
CA ILE A 240 2.83 -2.57 -1.77
C ILE A 240 2.61 -3.98 -1.25
N PRO A 241 3.39 -4.97 -1.73
CA PRO A 241 3.40 -6.26 -1.06
C PRO A 241 3.78 -6.04 0.41
N ASP A 242 3.69 -7.07 1.25
CA ASP A 242 4.11 -7.04 2.66
C ASP A 242 5.62 -6.72 2.87
N VAL A 243 6.25 -6.01 1.93
CA VAL A 243 7.44 -5.15 1.99
C VAL A 243 7.56 -4.40 3.31
N HIS A 244 6.48 -4.04 4.01
CA HIS A 244 6.60 -3.48 5.37
C HIS A 244 7.08 -4.49 6.42
N LYS A 245 6.96 -5.81 6.22
CA LYS A 245 7.64 -6.79 7.09
C LYS A 245 9.15 -6.86 6.83
N SER A 246 9.64 -6.50 5.64
CA SER A 246 11.08 -6.50 5.32
C SER A 246 11.76 -5.12 5.46
N LEU A 247 11.08 -4.02 5.10
CA LEU A 247 11.57 -2.65 5.25
C LEU A 247 11.43 -2.11 6.68
N ALA A 248 10.43 -2.56 7.45
CA ALA A 248 10.34 -2.21 8.87
C ALA A 248 11.12 -3.21 9.72
N SER A 249 12.43 -3.33 9.49
CA SER A 249 13.30 -3.79 10.56
C SER A 249 13.22 -2.72 11.65
N THR A 250 12.30 -2.87 12.61
CA THR A 250 12.03 -1.86 13.64
C THR A 250 13.35 -1.45 14.27
N ILE A 251 13.72 -0.16 14.14
CA ILE A 251 14.93 0.37 14.77
C ILE A 251 14.61 0.54 16.25
N VAL A 252 15.33 -0.18 17.08
CA VAL A 252 15.16 -0.23 18.53
C VAL A 252 16.41 0.33 19.18
N GLN A 253 16.23 1.14 20.23
CA GLN A 253 17.32 1.57 21.08
C GLN A 253 17.68 0.48 22.10
N THR A 254 18.96 0.24 22.32
CA THR A 254 19.37 -0.59 23.45
C THR A 254 19.07 0.08 24.79
N PRO A 255 18.90 -0.71 25.88
CA PRO A 255 18.99 -0.18 27.23
C PRO A 255 20.28 0.61 27.42
N ILE A 256 20.24 1.64 28.26
CA ILE A 256 21.43 2.40 28.64
C ILE A 256 22.37 1.48 29.43
N ARG A 257 23.64 1.38 29.01
CA ARG A 257 24.64 0.51 29.65
C ARG A 257 25.14 1.01 31.01
N PHE A 258 24.66 2.16 31.47
CA PHE A 258 25.03 2.81 32.73
C PHE A 258 23.84 2.87 33.69
N ARG A 259 24.09 2.66 34.98
CA ARG A 259 23.05 2.75 36.01
C ARG A 259 22.60 4.18 36.27
N ARG A 260 23.51 5.15 36.11
CA ARG A 260 23.23 6.57 36.33
C ARG A 260 24.06 7.45 35.39
N ARG A 261 23.58 8.67 35.20
CA ARG A 261 24.25 9.76 34.49
C ARG A 261 24.87 10.71 35.52
N SER A 262 26.01 11.33 35.21
CA SER A 262 26.73 12.24 36.11
C SER A 262 25.87 13.46 36.46
N ALA A 263 25.92 13.96 37.70
CA ALA A 263 25.06 15.09 38.10
C ALA A 263 25.40 16.40 37.36
N VAL A 264 26.64 16.53 36.88
CA VAL A 264 27.18 17.69 36.16
C VAL A 264 27.96 17.22 34.93
N CYS A 265 28.18 18.14 34.00
CA CYS A 265 29.11 17.92 32.89
C CYS A 265 30.55 17.92 33.40
N ALA A 266 31.10 16.73 33.62
CA ALA A 266 32.45 16.52 34.15
C ALA A 266 33.34 15.68 33.22
N TRP A 267 32.82 15.28 32.06
CA TRP A 267 33.57 14.49 31.09
C TRP A 267 34.20 15.39 30.06
N ASP A 268 35.52 15.56 30.15
CA ASP A 268 36.28 16.44 29.28
C ASP A 268 36.31 15.85 27.87
N MET A 269 35.93 16.67 26.89
CA MET A 269 36.12 16.43 25.47
C MET A 269 37.10 17.49 24.98
N SER A 270 38.24 17.06 24.44
CA SER A 270 39.22 17.93 23.80
C SER A 270 39.59 17.40 22.43
N ASP A 271 40.28 18.21 21.63
CA ASP A 271 40.86 17.73 20.38
C ASP A 271 41.79 16.52 20.65
N GLY A 272 41.58 15.43 19.91
CA GLY A 272 42.21 14.13 20.13
C GLY A 272 41.62 13.24 21.25
N ALA A 273 40.65 13.73 22.02
CA ALA A 273 40.01 12.95 23.09
C ALA A 273 38.96 11.99 22.51
N THR A 274 39.38 10.76 22.21
CA THR A 274 38.50 9.76 21.61
C THR A 274 37.95 8.76 22.62
N ASP A 275 36.64 8.55 22.63
CA ASP A 275 35.97 7.61 23.51
C ASP A 275 35.56 6.38 22.71
N ALA A 276 35.89 5.18 23.19
CA ALA A 276 35.49 3.95 22.50
C ALA A 276 35.06 2.83 23.46
N ILE A 277 34.18 1.96 22.97
CA ILE A 277 33.77 0.74 23.67
C ILE A 277 33.68 -0.43 22.70
N CYS A 278 34.14 -1.61 23.14
CA CYS A 278 34.00 -2.84 22.37
C CYS A 278 32.67 -3.53 22.70
N VAL A 279 32.01 -4.04 21.67
CA VAL A 279 30.75 -4.78 21.75
C VAL A 279 30.89 -6.13 21.04
N ARG A 280 30.37 -7.18 21.66
CA ARG A 280 30.28 -8.53 21.08
C ARG A 280 28.87 -9.06 21.25
N ILE A 281 28.33 -9.65 20.20
CA ILE A 281 26.95 -10.18 20.19
C ILE A 281 26.97 -11.68 20.41
N GLU A 282 26.10 -12.14 21.30
CA GLU A 282 25.92 -13.52 21.66
C GLU A 282 24.44 -13.90 21.42
N GLY A 283 24.23 -14.65 20.33
CA GLY A 283 22.90 -15.06 19.86
C GLY A 283 22.17 -13.97 19.05
N GLY A 284 21.47 -14.37 17.99
CA GLY A 284 20.72 -13.46 17.10
C GLY A 284 21.59 -12.65 16.13
N ARG A 285 20.98 -12.09 15.07
CA ARG A 285 21.64 -11.15 14.14
C ARG A 285 20.98 -9.78 14.25
N ILE A 286 21.80 -8.75 14.39
CA ILE A 286 21.32 -7.36 14.41
C ILE A 286 22.18 -6.52 13.47
N ALA A 287 21.61 -5.43 12.98
CA ALA A 287 22.35 -4.40 12.27
C ALA A 287 22.34 -3.10 13.08
N LEU A 288 23.53 -2.54 13.32
CA LEU A 288 23.72 -1.27 13.99
C LEU A 288 23.26 -0.13 13.07
N ARG A 289 22.47 0.80 13.59
CA ARG A 289 21.86 1.92 12.84
C ARG A 289 22.32 3.29 13.36
N GLY A 290 22.81 3.35 14.59
CA GLY A 290 23.23 4.61 15.21
C GLY A 290 23.79 4.41 16.61
N VAL A 291 24.38 5.46 17.16
CA VAL A 291 25.10 5.45 18.44
C VAL A 291 24.66 6.65 19.27
N GLY A 292 24.30 6.42 20.52
CA GLY A 292 24.00 7.49 21.48
C GLY A 292 25.28 8.07 22.08
N VAL A 293 25.30 9.37 22.36
CA VAL A 293 26.39 10.09 23.05
C VAL A 293 25.79 11.02 24.10
N TYR A 294 26.50 11.27 25.20
CA TYR A 294 26.14 12.33 26.15
C TYR A 294 26.61 13.68 25.64
N LEU A 295 25.75 14.69 25.73
CA LEU A 295 25.98 16.02 25.18
C LEU A 295 26.52 17.00 26.24
N HIS A 296 26.89 18.18 25.77
CA HIS A 296 27.25 19.33 26.59
C HIS A 296 26.01 19.93 27.25
N ALA A 297 26.18 20.61 28.40
CA ALA A 297 25.07 21.32 29.04
C ALA A 297 24.64 22.56 28.24
N GLU A 298 25.58 23.14 27.51
CA GLU A 298 25.34 24.31 26.66
C GLU A 298 24.52 23.92 25.42
N GLN A 299 23.54 24.76 25.07
CA GLN A 299 22.70 24.59 23.88
C GLN A 299 23.41 25.06 22.60
N VAL A 300 24.69 24.73 22.46
CA VAL A 300 25.50 25.03 21.28
C VAL A 300 25.58 23.79 20.41
N ARG A 301 25.40 23.97 19.10
CA ARG A 301 25.55 22.91 18.09
C ARG A 301 27.04 22.58 17.97
N ARG A 302 27.37 21.31 18.20
CA ARG A 302 28.74 20.79 18.17
C ARG A 302 28.86 19.58 17.26
N THR A 303 29.96 19.50 16.52
CA THR A 303 30.21 18.39 15.60
C THR A 303 30.67 17.15 16.36
N TRP A 304 30.02 16.01 16.11
CA TRP A 304 30.40 14.70 16.61
C TRP A 304 30.79 13.79 15.46
N GLN A 305 31.81 12.97 15.70
CA GLN A 305 32.29 11.97 14.77
C GLN A 305 32.12 10.58 15.38
N CYS A 306 31.76 9.60 14.55
CA CYS A 306 31.57 8.21 14.94
C CYS A 306 32.23 7.28 13.92
N GLU A 307 32.97 6.31 14.41
CA GLU A 307 33.57 5.24 13.63
C GLU A 307 33.21 3.87 14.21
N ILE A 308 32.86 2.95 13.34
CA ILE A 308 32.61 1.54 13.66
C ILE A 308 33.75 0.71 13.10
N HIS A 309 34.41 -0.04 13.95
CA HIS A 309 35.52 -0.93 13.59
C HIS A 309 35.17 -2.37 13.92
N VAL A 310 35.74 -3.32 13.17
CA VAL A 310 35.70 -4.76 13.49
C VAL A 310 37.08 -5.24 13.87
N LEU A 311 37.16 -6.07 14.92
CA LEU A 311 38.39 -6.74 15.34
C LEU A 311 38.63 -7.95 14.42
N ARG A 312 39.74 -7.94 13.69
CA ARG A 312 40.18 -9.07 12.85
C ARG A 312 41.26 -9.90 13.55
N ASP A 313 41.55 -11.06 12.97
CA ASP A 313 42.62 -11.94 13.44
C ASP A 313 43.96 -11.19 13.46
N GLY A 314 44.60 -11.10 14.63
CA GLY A 314 45.80 -10.30 14.87
C GLY A 314 45.61 -9.03 15.72
N ASP A 315 44.50 -8.92 16.46
CA ASP A 315 44.17 -7.77 17.32
C ASP A 315 44.13 -6.40 16.61
N GLN A 316 43.94 -6.41 15.29
CA GLN A 316 43.87 -5.22 14.48
C GLN A 316 42.41 -4.81 14.23
N PHE A 317 42.10 -3.54 14.48
CA PHE A 317 40.80 -2.94 14.15
C PHE A 317 40.78 -2.46 12.70
N SER A 318 39.78 -2.91 11.92
CA SER A 318 39.52 -2.40 10.57
C SER A 318 38.23 -1.58 10.54
N LEU A 319 38.28 -0.40 9.93
CA LEU A 319 37.13 0.49 9.78
C LEU A 319 36.04 -0.13 8.89
N LEU A 320 34.80 -0.09 9.35
CA LEU A 320 33.61 -0.52 8.60
C LEU A 320 32.74 0.66 8.16
N SER A 321 32.56 1.65 9.03
CA SER A 321 31.72 2.82 8.75
C SER A 321 32.24 4.03 9.51
N LYS A 322 32.15 5.21 8.89
CA LYS A 322 32.48 6.50 9.49
C LYS A 322 31.40 7.51 9.17
N THR A 323 31.02 8.31 10.15
CA THR A 323 29.99 9.34 9.99
C THR A 323 30.28 10.54 10.89
N SER A 324 29.73 11.68 10.53
CA SER A 324 29.78 12.90 11.34
C SER A 324 28.41 13.56 11.36
N CYS A 325 27.97 14.02 12.52
CA CYS A 325 26.75 14.81 12.65
C CYS A 325 26.93 15.94 13.66
N GLU A 326 26.22 17.04 13.45
CA GLU A 326 26.14 18.11 14.44
C GLU A 326 25.01 17.82 15.43
N LEU A 327 25.31 17.90 16.73
CA LEU A 327 24.37 17.65 17.82
C LEU A 327 24.31 18.85 18.76
N SER A 328 23.13 19.17 19.26
CA SER A 328 22.91 20.17 20.30
C SER A 328 22.00 19.62 21.38
N SER A 329 22.20 20.05 22.63
CA SER A 329 21.28 19.74 23.72
C SER A 329 19.93 20.44 23.47
N GLY A 330 18.95 19.69 22.96
CA GLY A 330 17.61 20.16 22.63
C GLY A 330 16.68 20.09 23.85
N GLY A 331 16.88 20.96 24.84
CA GLY A 331 16.06 20.98 26.05
C GLY A 331 16.47 19.94 27.09
N ALA A 332 15.52 19.26 27.74
CA ALA A 332 15.73 18.41 28.93
C ALA A 332 16.47 17.06 28.69
N VAL A 333 17.12 16.88 27.54
CA VAL A 333 17.70 15.60 27.12
C VAL A 333 19.22 15.71 27.04
N ASP A 334 19.91 14.99 27.93
CA ASP A 334 21.38 15.03 28.09
C ASP A 334 22.13 14.16 27.05
N THR A 335 21.43 13.56 26.09
CA THR A 335 21.99 12.62 25.09
C THR A 335 21.58 12.97 23.66
N GLY A 336 22.50 12.78 22.72
CA GLY A 336 22.27 12.88 21.28
C GLY A 336 22.50 11.55 20.57
N VAL A 337 22.11 11.46 19.30
CA VAL A 337 22.24 10.25 18.49
C VAL A 337 22.97 10.55 17.19
N ILE A 338 24.03 9.78 16.94
CA ILE A 338 24.78 9.78 15.69
C ILE A 338 24.25 8.63 14.82
N LEU A 339 23.60 8.93 13.70
CA LEU A 339 23.09 7.91 12.77
C LEU A 339 24.19 7.44 11.82
N LEU A 340 24.22 6.15 11.56
CA LEU A 340 25.11 5.57 10.56
C LEU A 340 24.48 5.74 9.16
N PRO A 341 25.29 6.03 8.11
CA PRO A 341 24.80 6.18 6.75
C PRO A 341 24.18 4.88 6.23
N ASP A 342 24.88 3.77 6.49
CA ASP A 342 24.41 2.42 6.20
C ASP A 342 24.35 1.59 7.48
N SER A 343 23.47 0.59 7.50
CA SER A 343 23.39 -0.31 8.64
C SER A 343 24.58 -1.27 8.67
N VAL A 344 25.28 -1.36 9.80
CA VAL A 344 26.41 -2.29 9.96
C VAL A 344 25.93 -3.58 10.59
N THR A 345 25.85 -4.66 9.81
CA THR A 345 25.46 -5.98 10.31
C THR A 345 26.53 -6.54 11.26
N LEU A 346 26.11 -6.86 12.49
CA LEU A 346 26.99 -7.38 13.53
C LEU A 346 26.84 -8.90 13.63
N ALA A 347 27.93 -9.62 13.37
CA ALA A 347 27.99 -11.07 13.41
C ALA A 347 28.13 -11.59 14.85
N VAL A 348 27.57 -12.77 15.12
CA VAL A 348 27.67 -13.44 16.42
C VAL A 348 29.12 -13.84 16.70
N GLY A 349 29.59 -13.58 17.92
CA GLY A 349 30.94 -13.94 18.36
C GLY A 349 32.05 -12.97 17.89
N VAL A 350 31.75 -12.04 16.98
CA VAL A 350 32.70 -11.05 16.49
C VAL A 350 32.70 -9.81 17.39
N THR A 351 33.89 -9.26 17.67
CA THR A 351 34.04 -8.02 18.44
C THR A 351 34.08 -6.82 17.50
N TYR A 352 33.28 -5.82 17.80
CA TYR A 352 33.26 -4.54 17.12
C TYR A 352 33.64 -3.43 18.11
N ALA A 353 34.26 -2.36 17.64
CA ALA A 353 34.51 -1.16 18.44
C ALA A 353 33.68 0.00 17.91
N ILE A 354 33.01 0.70 18.82
CA ILE A 354 32.29 1.93 18.55
C ILE A 354 33.15 3.05 19.11
N LYS A 355 33.62 3.95 18.25
CA LYS A 355 34.49 5.08 18.60
C LYS A 355 33.77 6.39 18.31
N VAL A 356 33.74 7.31 19.28
CA VAL A 356 33.12 8.63 19.15
C VAL A 356 34.04 9.72 19.68
N TRP A 357 33.98 10.90 19.09
CA TRP A 357 34.69 12.08 19.60
C TRP A 357 34.06 13.37 19.07
N THR A 358 34.46 14.48 19.65
CA THR A 358 34.16 15.83 19.16
C THR A 358 35.47 16.62 19.11
N PRO A 359 35.76 17.34 18.01
CA PRO A 359 36.96 18.16 17.90
C PRO A 359 36.87 19.45 18.75
N GLU A 360 35.67 19.78 19.23
CA GLU A 360 35.40 21.01 19.96
C GLU A 360 35.57 20.82 21.47
N ASN A 361 36.41 21.67 22.08
CA ASN A 361 36.70 21.58 23.51
C ASN A 361 35.46 21.87 24.37
N GLY A 362 35.18 21.04 25.37
CA GLY A 362 34.10 21.25 26.32
C GLY A 362 33.91 20.11 27.31
N LYS A 363 32.89 20.22 28.16
CA LYS A 363 32.52 19.16 29.10
C LYS A 363 31.14 18.60 28.77
N THR A 364 31.05 17.28 28.72
CA THR A 364 29.80 16.53 28.54
C THR A 364 29.37 15.84 29.83
N TYR A 365 28.12 15.39 29.88
CA TYR A 365 27.73 14.39 30.86
C TYR A 365 28.46 13.06 30.58
N CYS A 366 28.53 12.19 31.58
CA CYS A 366 28.98 10.82 31.39
C CYS A 366 28.10 9.84 32.15
N GLY A 367 28.14 8.58 31.76
CA GLY A 367 27.52 7.51 32.51
C GLY A 367 28.44 6.97 33.59
N GLU A 368 27.85 6.42 34.65
CA GLU A 368 28.54 5.78 35.76
C GLU A 368 27.84 4.48 36.18
N GLY A 369 28.61 3.55 36.74
CA GLY A 369 28.12 2.25 37.18
C GLY A 369 27.71 1.40 36.00
N GLY A 370 28.59 1.29 34.99
CA GLY A 370 28.28 0.56 33.77
C GLY A 370 28.17 -0.96 33.97
N VAL A 371 27.42 -1.59 33.07
CA VAL A 371 27.16 -3.04 33.07
C VAL A 371 28.00 -3.75 32.01
N ASN A 372 28.37 -4.99 32.29
CA ASN A 372 29.19 -5.79 31.37
C ASN A 372 28.38 -6.39 30.21
N TYR A 373 27.05 -6.48 30.33
CA TYR A 373 26.18 -6.94 29.26
C TYR A 373 24.77 -6.35 29.36
N ILE A 374 24.07 -6.32 28.22
CA ILE A 374 22.64 -5.99 28.11
C ILE A 374 21.92 -7.09 27.32
N ARG A 375 20.60 -7.23 27.54
CA ARG A 375 19.73 -8.11 26.73
C ARG A 375 18.89 -7.26 25.78
N LEU A 376 18.79 -7.71 24.54
CA LEU A 376 18.00 -7.10 23.48
C LEU A 376 16.59 -7.70 23.43
N ASN A 377 15.69 -7.05 22.70
CA ASN A 377 14.28 -7.43 22.61
C ASN A 377 14.08 -8.78 21.90
N ASN A 378 15.01 -9.15 21.02
CA ASN A 378 15.04 -10.45 20.33
C ASN A 378 15.71 -11.57 21.16
N GLY A 379 16.03 -11.32 22.43
CA GLY A 379 16.73 -12.27 23.30
C GLY A 379 18.24 -12.33 23.11
N ALA A 380 18.82 -11.61 22.14
CA ALA A 380 20.26 -11.51 21.96
C ALA A 380 20.94 -10.84 23.17
N ARG A 381 22.14 -11.28 23.51
CA ARG A 381 22.98 -10.67 24.55
C ARG A 381 24.10 -9.87 23.90
N VAL A 382 24.29 -8.63 24.33
CA VAL A 382 25.43 -7.80 23.91
C VAL A 382 26.34 -7.63 25.10
N THR A 383 27.58 -8.07 24.96
CA THR A 383 28.64 -8.01 25.97
C THR A 383 29.57 -6.84 25.64
N PHE A 384 29.88 -6.02 26.64
CA PHE A 384 30.80 -4.89 26.51
C PHE A 384 32.19 -5.27 27.02
N SER A 385 33.23 -4.73 26.42
CA SER A 385 34.61 -4.77 26.94
C SER A 385 35.33 -3.44 26.72
N SER A 386 36.40 -3.20 27.48
CA SER A 386 37.28 -2.06 27.25
C SER A 386 37.83 -2.09 25.82
N CYS A 387 38.01 -0.90 25.22
CA CYS A 387 38.50 -0.75 23.86
C CYS A 387 39.87 -0.05 23.85
N PRO A 388 40.90 -0.60 23.18
CA PRO A 388 42.19 0.06 23.02
C PRO A 388 42.11 1.41 22.28
N LEU A 389 41.06 1.62 21.48
CA LEU A 389 40.82 2.88 20.75
C LEU A 389 40.22 4.00 21.62
N SER A 390 40.04 3.77 22.93
CA SER A 390 39.49 4.74 23.89
C SER A 390 40.61 5.48 24.59
N GLU A 391 40.93 6.67 24.10
CA GLU A 391 42.02 7.53 24.59
C GLU A 391 41.54 8.57 25.63
N ASN A 392 40.22 8.74 25.76
CA ASN A 392 39.60 9.69 26.69
C ASN A 392 39.00 9.04 27.96
N GLY A 393 39.36 7.78 28.22
CA GLY A 393 39.04 7.11 29.48
C GLY A 393 37.65 6.45 29.56
N THR A 394 36.87 6.42 28.47
CA THR A 394 35.65 5.61 28.44
C THR A 394 35.98 4.15 28.67
N SER A 395 35.26 3.54 29.61
CA SER A 395 35.47 2.18 30.08
C SER A 395 34.14 1.47 30.31
N LEU A 396 34.22 0.24 30.82
CA LEU A 396 33.05 -0.49 31.30
C LEU A 396 32.34 0.23 32.44
N GLN A 397 33.07 0.91 33.32
CA GLN A 397 32.49 1.48 34.54
C GLN A 397 31.92 2.88 34.37
N ARG A 398 32.50 3.69 33.48
CA ARG A 398 32.10 5.09 33.25
C ARG A 398 32.49 5.61 31.86
N GLY A 399 31.84 6.69 31.43
CA GLY A 399 32.22 7.45 30.23
C GLY A 399 31.08 7.69 29.23
N GLN A 400 31.44 7.72 27.95
CA GLN A 400 30.55 7.98 26.81
C GLN A 400 29.91 6.70 26.24
N ILE A 401 29.13 6.86 25.17
CA ILE A 401 28.43 5.78 24.44
C ILE A 401 27.42 5.04 25.35
N PRO A 402 26.35 5.71 25.84
CA PRO A 402 25.37 5.10 26.73
C PRO A 402 24.52 4.00 26.08
N PHE A 403 24.22 4.10 24.78
CA PHE A 403 23.37 3.16 24.05
C PHE A 403 23.66 3.18 22.55
N PHE A 404 23.09 2.26 21.80
CA PHE A 404 23.09 2.27 20.34
C PHE A 404 21.73 1.88 19.77
N LEU A 405 21.50 2.19 18.50
CA LEU A 405 20.29 1.83 17.75
C LEU A 405 20.56 0.59 16.91
N TYR A 406 19.66 -0.38 16.93
CA TYR A 406 19.79 -1.61 16.15
C TYR A 406 18.48 -2.03 15.50
N SER A 407 18.57 -2.82 14.44
CA SER A 407 17.44 -3.53 13.85
C SER A 407 17.69 -5.03 13.84
N VAL A 408 16.65 -5.84 14.03
CA VAL A 408 16.77 -7.31 13.97
C VAL A 408 16.90 -7.74 12.51
N VAL A 409 17.91 -8.56 12.19
CA VAL A 409 18.13 -9.10 10.85
C VAL A 409 17.59 -10.53 10.84
N GLU A 410 16.48 -10.75 10.15
CA GLU A 410 15.96 -12.10 9.89
C GLU A 410 16.87 -12.85 8.91
N PRO A 411 17.04 -14.18 9.05
CA PRO A 411 17.74 -14.97 8.05
C PRO A 411 17.07 -14.81 6.67
N GLU A 412 17.86 -14.49 5.64
CA GLU A 412 17.41 -14.57 4.26
C GLU A 412 16.90 -15.99 3.98
N LYS A 413 15.60 -16.13 3.75
CA LYS A 413 15.00 -17.34 3.18
C LYS A 413 15.07 -17.21 1.67
N VAL A 414 15.60 -18.25 1.02
CA VAL A 414 15.74 -18.40 -0.44
C VAL A 414 14.40 -18.22 -1.19
N ASP A 415 13.26 -18.45 -0.52
CA ASP A 415 11.91 -18.30 -1.11
C ASP A 415 11.44 -16.85 -1.39
N LYS A 416 12.14 -15.81 -0.91
CA LYS A 416 11.65 -14.42 -1.06
C LYS A 416 11.73 -13.89 -2.51
N THR A 417 12.70 -14.35 -3.31
CA THR A 417 12.90 -13.86 -4.68
C THR A 417 11.83 -14.37 -5.65
N GLU A 418 11.43 -15.64 -5.53
CA GLU A 418 10.37 -16.23 -6.37
C GLU A 418 9.00 -15.62 -6.05
N ALA A 419 8.67 -15.48 -4.76
CA ALA A 419 7.42 -14.85 -4.33
C ALA A 419 7.32 -13.39 -4.80
N GLN A 420 8.43 -12.65 -4.75
CA GLN A 420 8.50 -11.28 -5.22
C GLN A 420 8.34 -11.18 -6.76
N ASP A 421 8.95 -12.08 -7.52
CA ASP A 421 8.79 -12.12 -8.98
C ASP A 421 7.36 -12.49 -9.40
N GLU A 422 6.68 -13.39 -8.68
CA GLU A 422 5.26 -13.67 -8.90
C GLU A 422 4.36 -12.45 -8.64
N ILE A 423 4.65 -11.68 -7.59
CA ILE A 423 3.92 -10.43 -7.30
C ILE A 423 4.14 -9.42 -8.42
N HIS A 424 5.39 -9.25 -8.89
CA HIS A 424 5.70 -8.34 -9.99
C HIS A 424 4.96 -8.72 -11.28
N LYS A 425 5.03 -9.99 -11.67
CA LYS A 425 4.32 -10.53 -12.84
C LYS A 425 2.80 -10.32 -12.72
N SER A 426 2.26 -10.52 -11.52
CA SER A 426 0.84 -10.33 -11.24
C SER A 426 0.40 -8.87 -11.34
N PHE A 427 1.21 -7.92 -10.85
CA PHE A 427 0.94 -6.49 -10.98
C PHE A 427 0.96 -6.03 -12.44
N VAL A 428 1.97 -6.46 -13.21
CA VAL A 428 2.05 -6.17 -14.65
C VAL A 428 0.86 -6.79 -15.41
N MET A 429 0.47 -8.02 -15.06
CA MET A 429 -0.70 -8.68 -15.65
C MET A 429 -1.99 -7.92 -15.38
N LEU A 430 -2.19 -7.40 -14.17
CA LEU A 430 -3.32 -6.54 -13.81
C LEU A 430 -3.39 -5.32 -14.74
N LEU A 431 -2.27 -4.59 -14.89
CA LEU A 431 -2.21 -3.42 -15.78
C LEU A 431 -2.41 -3.78 -17.25
N ARG A 432 -1.87 -4.92 -17.70
CA ARG A 432 -2.01 -5.37 -19.10
C ARG A 432 -3.45 -5.73 -19.44
N LEU A 433 -4.16 -6.40 -18.55
CA LEU A 433 -5.59 -6.71 -18.74
C LEU A 433 -6.45 -5.44 -18.75
N LEU A 434 -6.15 -4.47 -17.86
CA LEU A 434 -6.81 -3.16 -17.87
C LEU A 434 -6.57 -2.43 -19.19
N SER A 435 -5.31 -2.35 -19.64
CA SER A 435 -4.92 -1.67 -20.88
C SER A 435 -5.62 -2.29 -22.09
N ASN A 436 -5.64 -3.62 -22.19
CA ASN A 436 -6.36 -4.32 -23.27
C ASN A 436 -7.86 -4.04 -23.24
N LYS A 437 -8.49 -4.02 -22.05
CA LYS A 437 -9.93 -3.75 -21.92
C LYS A 437 -10.26 -2.33 -22.37
N ILE A 438 -9.47 -1.34 -21.96
CA ILE A 438 -9.63 0.06 -22.37
C ILE A 438 -9.39 0.23 -23.88
N GLY A 439 -8.34 -0.42 -24.41
CA GLY A 439 -8.04 -0.42 -25.84
C GLY A 439 -9.21 -0.89 -26.69
N ALA A 440 -9.94 -1.93 -26.25
CA ALA A 440 -11.13 -2.42 -26.95
C ALA A 440 -12.27 -1.38 -27.04
N PHE A 441 -12.48 -0.58 -25.99
CA PHE A 441 -13.47 0.51 -26.04
C PHE A 441 -13.00 1.69 -26.90
N LEU A 442 -11.70 1.98 -26.89
CA LEU A 442 -11.10 3.07 -27.66
C LEU A 442 -11.22 2.87 -29.18
N VAL A 443 -11.24 1.63 -29.67
CA VAL A 443 -11.51 1.31 -31.09
C VAL A 443 -12.88 1.86 -31.53
N ASN A 444 -13.86 1.88 -30.63
CA ASN A 444 -15.20 2.43 -30.90
C ASN A 444 -15.27 3.95 -30.72
N GLY A 445 -14.14 4.62 -30.43
CA GLY A 445 -14.08 6.06 -30.21
C GLY A 445 -14.66 6.53 -28.87
N LEU A 446 -14.95 5.60 -27.95
CA LEU A 446 -15.59 5.89 -26.66
C LEU A 446 -14.67 5.52 -25.50
N ILE A 447 -14.62 6.39 -24.49
CA ILE A 447 -13.93 6.11 -23.22
C ILE A 447 -14.98 6.03 -22.12
N PRO A 448 -15.23 4.84 -21.57
CA PRO A 448 -16.27 4.67 -20.56
C PRO A 448 -15.86 5.36 -19.24
N GLN A 449 -16.85 5.84 -18.49
CA GLN A 449 -16.65 6.53 -17.20
C GLN A 449 -15.86 5.66 -16.21
N CYS A 450 -16.14 4.36 -16.19
CA CYS A 450 -15.46 3.40 -15.35
C CYS A 450 -13.95 3.31 -15.65
N ALA A 451 -13.53 3.44 -16.91
CA ALA A 451 -12.10 3.46 -17.28
C ALA A 451 -11.39 4.69 -16.69
N ARG A 452 -12.01 5.86 -16.80
CA ARG A 452 -11.48 7.13 -16.25
C ARG A 452 -11.33 7.04 -14.72
N SER A 453 -12.39 6.58 -14.04
CA SER A 453 -12.40 6.36 -12.59
C SER A 453 -11.32 5.35 -12.16
N LEU A 454 -11.24 4.21 -12.83
CA LEU A 454 -10.36 3.11 -12.42
C LEU A 454 -8.88 3.45 -12.60
N ILE A 455 -8.49 4.09 -13.71
CA ILE A 455 -7.11 4.56 -13.89
C ILE A 455 -6.74 5.59 -12.84
N SER A 456 -7.62 6.54 -12.55
CA SER A 456 -7.36 7.56 -11.52
C SER A 456 -7.12 6.93 -10.14
N ARG A 457 -7.88 5.90 -9.78
CA ARG A 457 -7.77 5.19 -8.50
C ARG A 457 -6.54 4.27 -8.40
N ILE A 458 -6.02 3.78 -9.53
CA ILE A 458 -4.87 2.86 -9.56
C ILE A 458 -3.55 3.60 -9.82
N ALA A 459 -3.56 4.79 -10.44
CA ALA A 459 -2.36 5.53 -10.81
C ALA A 459 -1.37 5.73 -9.65
N GLY A 460 -1.87 6.01 -8.44
CA GLY A 460 -1.02 6.10 -7.24
C GLY A 460 -0.31 4.79 -6.90
N HIS A 461 -0.99 3.65 -7.04
CA HIS A 461 -0.40 2.33 -6.83
C HIS A 461 0.66 2.00 -7.89
N VAL A 462 0.42 2.36 -9.16
CA VAL A 462 1.41 2.21 -10.25
C VAL A 462 2.66 3.00 -9.94
N MET A 463 2.51 4.24 -9.49
CA MET A 463 3.64 5.09 -9.11
C MET A 463 4.44 4.47 -7.96
N VAL A 464 3.78 4.08 -6.88
CA VAL A 464 4.45 3.44 -5.73
C VAL A 464 5.18 2.16 -6.15
N PHE A 465 4.56 1.33 -6.98
CA PHE A 465 5.21 0.11 -7.49
C PHE A 465 6.44 0.43 -8.35
N MET A 466 6.37 1.45 -9.23
CA MET A 466 7.53 1.86 -10.04
C MET A 466 8.66 2.43 -9.18
N GLU A 467 8.35 3.20 -8.12
CA GLU A 467 9.34 3.72 -7.17
C GLU A 467 9.99 2.61 -6.34
N LEU A 468 9.23 1.59 -5.93
CA LEU A 468 9.75 0.44 -5.21
C LEU A 468 10.54 -0.52 -6.12
N PHE A 469 10.14 -0.64 -7.38
CA PHE A 469 10.75 -1.55 -8.36
C PHE A 469 11.12 -0.82 -9.66
N PRO A 470 12.17 0.04 -9.64
CA PRO A 470 12.57 0.84 -10.80
C PRO A 470 12.91 0.03 -12.05
N ASN A 471 13.45 -1.18 -11.87
CA ASN A 471 13.74 -2.13 -12.96
C ASN A 471 12.48 -2.62 -13.71
N LYS A 472 11.29 -2.47 -13.12
CA LYS A 472 9.99 -2.80 -13.75
C LYS A 472 9.29 -1.58 -14.34
N ALA A 473 9.81 -0.36 -14.15
CA ALA A 473 9.21 0.86 -14.68
C ALA A 473 9.12 0.85 -16.23
N MET A 474 10.12 0.29 -16.90
CA MET A 474 10.12 0.06 -18.35
C MET A 474 8.92 -0.78 -18.80
N GLU A 475 8.73 -1.94 -18.18
CA GLU A 475 7.67 -2.90 -18.53
C GLU A 475 6.28 -2.29 -18.30
N ILE A 476 6.10 -1.55 -17.21
CA ILE A 476 4.86 -0.82 -16.89
C ILE A 476 4.58 0.28 -17.93
N THR A 477 5.62 1.03 -18.32
CA THR A 477 5.49 2.08 -19.33
C THR A 477 5.01 1.49 -20.65
N CYS A 478 5.64 0.41 -21.12
CA CYS A 478 5.24 -0.24 -22.37
C CYS A 478 3.79 -0.73 -22.35
N VAL A 479 3.28 -1.17 -21.19
CA VAL A 479 1.88 -1.61 -21.04
C VAL A 479 0.89 -0.45 -21.15
N LEU A 480 1.23 0.71 -20.58
CA LEU A 480 0.35 1.89 -20.55
C LEU A 480 0.49 2.79 -21.78
N GLU A 481 1.66 2.78 -22.42
CA GLU A 481 2.00 3.64 -23.56
C GLU A 481 1.01 3.47 -24.72
N GLN A 482 0.56 2.24 -24.97
CA GLN A 482 -0.38 1.94 -26.05
C GLN A 482 -1.69 2.74 -25.92
N LEU A 483 -2.09 3.11 -24.70
CA LEU A 483 -3.31 3.88 -24.44
C LEU A 483 -3.17 5.36 -24.81
N ILE A 484 -1.98 5.96 -24.69
CA ILE A 484 -1.81 7.41 -24.84
C ILE A 484 -2.23 7.88 -26.25
N PRO A 485 -1.69 7.31 -27.36
CA PRO A 485 -2.09 7.75 -28.70
C PRO A 485 -3.59 7.53 -28.98
N MET A 486 -4.15 6.42 -28.47
CA MET A 486 -5.56 6.09 -28.64
C MET A 486 -6.47 7.09 -27.91
N VAL A 487 -6.16 7.43 -26.67
CA VAL A 487 -6.91 8.44 -25.88
C VAL A 487 -6.76 9.84 -26.51
N SER A 488 -5.56 10.23 -26.93
CA SER A 488 -5.33 11.52 -27.62
C SER A 488 -6.15 11.63 -28.91
N SER A 489 -6.28 10.54 -29.67
CA SER A 489 -7.09 10.50 -30.89
C SER A 489 -8.57 10.74 -30.60
N VAL A 490 -9.13 10.08 -29.58
CA VAL A 490 -10.53 10.29 -29.13
C VAL A 490 -10.74 11.72 -28.61
N ASN A 491 -9.75 12.29 -27.92
CA ASN A 491 -9.81 13.70 -27.50
C ASN A 491 -9.81 14.66 -28.69
N ALA A 492 -9.08 14.36 -29.75
CA ALA A 492 -9.03 15.18 -30.95
C ALA A 492 -10.35 15.15 -31.73
N THR A 493 -10.99 13.98 -31.86
CA THR A 493 -12.30 13.85 -32.52
C THR A 493 -13.40 14.56 -31.73
N MET A 494 -13.40 14.46 -30.39
CA MET A 494 -14.35 15.20 -29.55
C MET A 494 -14.19 16.72 -29.70
N LYS A 495 -12.95 17.23 -29.73
CA LYS A 495 -12.69 18.66 -29.99
C LYS A 495 -13.20 19.10 -31.36
N ALA A 496 -13.01 18.29 -32.40
CA ALA A 496 -13.53 18.55 -33.75
C ALA A 496 -15.06 18.58 -33.79
N SER A 497 -15.76 17.73 -33.02
CA SER A 497 -17.22 17.76 -32.91
C SER A 497 -17.78 18.94 -32.11
N THR A 498 -17.03 19.49 -31.13
CA THR A 498 -17.44 20.70 -30.40
C THR A 498 -17.14 22.00 -31.14
N LEU A 499 -16.28 21.99 -32.16
CA LEU A 499 -15.96 23.18 -32.97
C LEU A 499 -17.12 23.63 -33.88
N SER A 500 -18.24 22.90 -33.94
CA SER A 500 -19.47 23.36 -34.60
C SER A 500 -20.37 24.22 -33.72
N GLU A 501 -20.12 24.32 -32.41
CA GLU A 501 -20.87 25.21 -31.50
C GLU A 501 -19.94 25.86 -30.48
N SER A 502 -19.76 27.18 -30.61
CA SER A 502 -19.03 28.12 -29.74
C SER A 502 -17.53 28.32 -29.99
N PHE A 503 -17.21 29.53 -30.50
CA PHE A 503 -15.91 30.17 -30.43
C PHE A 503 -15.66 30.72 -29.01
N ASP A 504 -14.38 30.87 -28.68
CA ASP A 504 -13.80 31.50 -27.48
C ASP A 504 -13.86 30.69 -26.17
N HIS A 505 -12.84 29.85 -25.95
CA HIS A 505 -12.04 29.91 -24.72
C HIS A 505 -10.61 29.44 -25.01
N THR A 506 -9.63 30.31 -24.77
CA THR A 506 -8.21 29.99 -24.63
C THR A 506 -8.04 28.78 -23.71
N SER A 507 -7.61 27.65 -24.26
CA SER A 507 -7.38 26.43 -23.49
C SER A 507 -6.10 26.62 -22.68
N GLU A 508 -6.24 27.08 -21.43
CA GLU A 508 -5.17 27.00 -20.45
C GLU A 508 -4.65 25.55 -20.42
N ILE A 509 -3.37 25.40 -20.74
CA ILE A 509 -2.65 24.15 -20.67
C ILE A 509 -2.65 23.74 -19.19
N CYS A 510 -3.55 22.82 -18.83
CA CYS A 510 -3.65 22.26 -17.48
C CYS A 510 -2.43 21.37 -17.20
N GLU A 511 -1.40 21.92 -16.58
CA GLU A 511 -0.30 21.15 -16.02
C GLU A 511 -0.73 20.51 -14.69
N ALA A 512 -0.57 19.19 -14.57
CA ALA A 512 -0.66 18.52 -13.28
C ALA A 512 0.50 19.02 -12.40
N LYS A 513 0.19 19.78 -11.35
CA LYS A 513 1.22 20.31 -10.45
C LYS A 513 1.48 19.28 -9.37
N THR A 514 2.67 18.68 -9.42
CA THR A 514 3.16 17.81 -8.37
C THR A 514 3.80 18.67 -7.29
N VAL A 515 3.34 18.54 -6.05
CA VAL A 515 3.91 19.24 -4.89
C VAL A 515 4.33 18.18 -3.90
N GLN A 516 5.60 18.22 -3.51
CA GLN A 516 6.05 17.43 -2.37
C GLN A 516 5.72 18.20 -1.09
N VAL A 517 5.04 17.53 -0.16
CA VAL A 517 4.61 18.09 1.11
C VAL A 517 5.11 17.19 2.22
N THR A 518 5.73 17.76 3.24
CA THR A 518 6.09 17.03 4.45
C THR A 518 4.89 17.00 5.38
N VAL A 519 4.37 15.80 5.69
CA VAL A 519 3.29 15.63 6.65
C VAL A 519 3.89 15.23 8.00
N GLU A 520 3.61 16.01 9.04
CA GLU A 520 4.11 15.79 10.41
C GLU A 520 2.96 15.37 11.34
N CYS A 521 3.18 14.41 12.25
CA CYS A 521 2.21 14.06 13.28
C CYS A 521 2.83 13.74 14.65
N PRO A 522 2.12 13.99 15.77
CA PRO A 522 2.56 13.60 17.10
C PRO A 522 2.45 12.09 17.34
N HIS A 523 3.28 11.54 18.23
CA HIS A 523 3.32 10.10 18.53
C HIS A 523 2.09 9.63 19.34
N PRO A 524 1.48 8.45 19.04
CA PRO A 524 0.21 8.03 19.64
C PRO A 524 0.28 7.49 21.08
N TYR A 525 1.46 7.18 21.62
CA TYR A 525 1.61 6.64 22.99
C TYR A 525 2.11 7.70 23.99
N LYS A 526 1.58 7.68 25.23
CA LYS A 526 2.09 8.48 26.35
C LYS A 526 3.49 8.01 26.75
N THR A 527 4.38 8.98 26.99
CA THR A 527 5.81 8.81 27.26
C THR A 527 6.08 8.14 28.61
N ASN A 528 6.23 6.82 28.61
CA ASN A 528 6.98 6.14 29.67
C ASN A 528 8.37 5.77 29.10
N ASN A 529 9.37 6.59 29.40
CA ASN A 529 10.80 6.37 29.16
C ASN A 529 11.30 6.32 27.71
N VAL A 530 10.55 6.88 26.74
CA VAL A 530 11.06 7.14 25.38
C VAL A 530 10.86 8.62 25.07
N TYR A 531 11.95 9.36 24.88
CA TYR A 531 11.95 10.79 24.55
C TYR A 531 12.20 10.98 23.04
N SER A 532 11.14 10.91 22.23
CA SER A 532 11.15 11.49 20.88
C SER A 532 9.71 11.88 20.47
N VAL A 533 9.50 13.15 20.08
CA VAL A 533 8.18 13.76 19.85
C VAL A 533 8.16 14.47 18.48
N MET A 534 7.37 13.97 17.51
CA MET A 534 7.03 14.48 16.14
C MET A 534 7.51 13.71 14.92
N TYR A 535 6.67 12.84 14.38
CA TYR A 535 6.97 11.92 13.31
C TYR A 535 6.64 12.51 11.88
N GLY A 536 7.54 12.58 10.87
CA GLY A 536 7.32 13.21 9.54
C GLY A 536 7.53 12.35 8.26
N PHE A 537 6.73 12.56 7.20
CA PHE A 537 6.83 11.88 5.90
C PHE A 537 6.96 12.84 4.71
N GLN A 538 7.77 12.48 3.71
CA GLN A 538 7.72 13.12 2.40
C GLN A 538 6.57 12.53 1.58
N CYS A 539 5.50 13.31 1.42
CA CYS A 539 4.34 12.95 0.61
C CYS A 539 4.44 13.62 -0.76
N THR A 540 4.30 12.86 -1.83
CA THR A 540 4.12 13.43 -3.17
C THR A 540 2.62 13.62 -3.40
N VAL A 541 2.17 14.88 -3.42
CA VAL A 541 0.77 15.26 -3.67
C VAL A 541 0.67 15.72 -5.12
N THR A 542 0.02 14.92 -5.96
CA THR A 542 -0.30 15.31 -7.34
C THR A 542 -1.71 15.89 -7.37
N GLY A 543 -1.79 17.21 -7.51
CA GLY A 543 -3.05 17.93 -7.58
C GLY A 543 -3.56 18.04 -9.00
N TYR A 544 -4.87 17.90 -9.18
CA TYR A 544 -5.51 17.99 -10.49
C TYR A 544 -6.70 18.96 -10.44
N PRO A 545 -6.89 19.80 -11.48
CA PRO A 545 -7.91 20.84 -11.46
C PRO A 545 -9.33 20.24 -11.43
N ALA A 546 -10.14 20.70 -10.46
CA ALA A 546 -11.48 20.18 -10.20
C ALA A 546 -12.50 20.39 -11.33
N SER A 547 -12.19 21.25 -12.30
CA SER A 547 -13.07 21.63 -13.42
C SER A 547 -13.46 20.45 -14.33
N ARG A 548 -12.75 19.31 -14.29
CA ARG A 548 -12.96 18.20 -15.23
C ARG A 548 -12.83 16.82 -14.58
N LYS A 549 -13.65 16.56 -13.56
CA LYS A 549 -13.67 15.27 -12.83
C LYS A 549 -13.77 14.04 -13.74
N ASP A 550 -14.37 14.16 -14.92
CA ASP A 550 -14.70 13.03 -15.78
C ASP A 550 -14.38 13.24 -17.27
N SER A 551 -13.35 14.03 -17.61
CA SER A 551 -13.01 14.26 -19.02
C SER A 551 -12.04 13.22 -19.58
N ASN A 552 -12.12 12.92 -20.86
CA ASN A 552 -11.12 12.09 -21.55
C ASN A 552 -9.71 12.74 -21.53
N LEU A 553 -9.63 14.06 -21.36
CA LEU A 553 -8.38 14.81 -21.15
C LEU A 553 -7.72 14.49 -19.81
N ARG A 554 -8.52 14.19 -18.78
CA ARG A 554 -8.04 13.77 -17.46
C ARG A 554 -7.23 12.48 -17.55
N LEU A 555 -7.79 11.52 -18.29
CA LEU A 555 -7.17 10.23 -18.50
C LEU A 555 -5.85 10.36 -19.28
N GLU A 556 -5.83 11.19 -20.33
CA GLU A 556 -4.61 11.48 -21.08
C GLU A 556 -3.50 12.07 -20.18
N GLN A 557 -3.85 13.00 -19.30
CA GLN A 557 -2.91 13.59 -18.33
C GLN A 557 -2.36 12.58 -17.33
N GLU A 558 -3.20 11.67 -16.82
CA GLU A 558 -2.76 10.63 -15.87
C GLU A 558 -1.82 9.62 -16.55
N LEU A 559 -2.14 9.19 -17.77
CA LEU A 559 -1.27 8.30 -18.54
C LEU A 559 0.07 8.96 -18.90
N ALA A 560 0.04 10.23 -19.29
CA ALA A 560 1.24 11.01 -19.55
C ALA A 560 2.09 11.20 -18.28
N TRP A 561 1.45 11.47 -17.13
CA TRP A 561 2.11 11.59 -15.83
C TRP A 561 2.77 10.29 -15.39
N LEU A 562 2.09 9.15 -15.53
CA LEU A 562 2.67 7.83 -15.24
C LEU A 562 3.89 7.56 -16.12
N SER A 563 3.80 7.86 -17.42
CA SER A 563 4.90 7.67 -18.36
C SER A 563 6.10 8.58 -18.05
N ALA A 564 5.85 9.85 -17.74
CA ALA A 564 6.90 10.79 -17.34
C ALA A 564 7.57 10.37 -16.03
N SER A 565 6.77 9.87 -15.07
CA SER A 565 7.28 9.40 -13.78
C SER A 565 8.11 8.13 -13.91
N ALA A 566 7.71 7.21 -14.79
CA ALA A 566 8.52 6.05 -15.13
C ALA A 566 9.87 6.49 -15.73
N CYS A 567 9.87 7.44 -16.67
CA CYS A 567 11.10 7.98 -17.26
C CYS A 567 12.02 8.58 -16.18
N ARG A 568 11.46 9.35 -15.24
CA ARG A 568 12.21 9.89 -14.09
C ARG A 568 12.85 8.78 -13.26
N VAL A 569 12.09 7.76 -12.89
CA VAL A 569 12.56 6.62 -12.09
C VAL A 569 13.68 5.86 -12.81
N MET A 570 13.57 5.69 -14.13
CA MET A 570 14.58 4.99 -14.94
C MET A 570 15.89 5.77 -15.05
N VAL A 571 15.83 7.10 -15.12
CA VAL A 571 17.03 7.97 -15.14
C VAL A 571 17.72 8.04 -13.77
N GLN A 572 16.99 7.84 -12.68
CA GLN A 572 17.51 7.83 -11.31
C GLN A 572 18.32 6.56 -10.94
N LEU A 573 18.31 5.51 -11.77
CA LEU A 573 19.03 4.24 -11.56
C LEU A 573 20.57 4.32 -11.62
N SER A 574 21.17 5.52 -11.61
CA SER A 574 22.57 5.75 -12.00
C SER A 574 23.61 5.88 -10.87
N SER A 575 23.38 5.37 -9.65
CA SER A 575 24.36 5.54 -8.54
C SER A 575 24.95 4.29 -7.89
N ASP A 576 24.49 3.06 -8.15
CA ASP A 576 25.04 1.85 -7.48
C ASP A 576 26.00 1.03 -8.36
N ALA A 577 27.28 1.04 -7.98
CA ALA A 577 28.40 0.40 -8.68
C ALA A 577 28.37 -1.15 -8.68
N SER A 578 27.46 -1.81 -7.96
CA SER A 578 27.29 -3.27 -8.00
C SER A 578 26.39 -3.76 -9.15
N SER A 579 25.78 -2.84 -9.90
CA SER A 579 24.86 -3.14 -11.01
C SER A 579 25.54 -3.29 -12.38
N LEU A 580 26.86 -3.12 -12.45
CA LEU A 580 27.61 -2.91 -13.70
C LEU A 580 27.57 -4.08 -14.69
N THR A 581 27.21 -5.29 -14.28
CA THR A 581 27.05 -6.43 -15.22
C THR A 581 25.75 -6.36 -16.03
N HIS A 582 24.76 -5.56 -15.61
CA HIS A 582 23.51 -5.33 -16.36
C HIS A 582 23.57 -4.09 -17.27
N LEU A 583 24.68 -3.34 -17.25
CA LEU A 583 24.81 -2.04 -17.92
C LEU A 583 24.86 -2.15 -19.45
N SER A 584 25.44 -3.21 -20.03
CA SER A 584 25.52 -3.32 -21.50
C SER A 584 24.14 -3.58 -22.13
N THR A 585 23.29 -4.38 -21.47
CA THR A 585 21.89 -4.56 -21.86
C THR A 585 21.06 -3.29 -21.62
N ALA A 586 21.31 -2.56 -20.53
CA ALA A 586 20.57 -1.33 -20.22
C ALA A 586 20.91 -0.17 -21.19
N GLU A 587 22.16 -0.01 -21.62
CA GLU A 587 22.53 1.00 -22.62
C GLU A 587 21.92 0.72 -24.00
N ASP A 588 21.94 -0.55 -24.42
CA ASP A 588 21.33 -0.97 -25.69
C ASP A 588 19.80 -0.86 -25.63
N ASP A 589 19.16 -1.24 -24.52
CA ASP A 589 17.72 -1.09 -24.30
C ASP A 589 17.29 0.39 -24.22
N THR A 590 18.11 1.25 -23.61
CA THR A 590 17.86 2.70 -23.53
C THR A 590 18.03 3.36 -24.90
N ARG A 591 19.01 2.92 -25.71
CA ARG A 591 19.16 3.35 -27.11
C ARG A 591 17.97 2.92 -27.98
N LEU A 592 17.54 1.66 -27.87
CA LEU A 592 16.36 1.14 -28.55
C LEU A 592 15.09 1.91 -28.15
N LEU A 593 14.97 2.30 -26.88
CA LEU A 593 13.86 3.11 -26.37
C LEU A 593 13.90 4.55 -26.90
N LEU A 594 15.09 5.15 -27.00
CA LEU A 594 15.28 6.48 -27.59
C LEU A 594 14.91 6.52 -29.07
N GLU A 595 15.33 5.49 -29.83
CA GLU A 595 15.01 5.36 -31.25
C GLU A 595 13.51 5.08 -31.48
N LYS A 596 12.89 4.26 -30.63
CA LYS A 596 11.49 3.83 -30.80
C LYS A 596 10.47 4.79 -30.18
N HIS A 597 10.83 5.49 -29.09
CA HIS A 597 9.90 6.26 -28.25
C HIS A 597 10.35 7.71 -27.98
N GLY A 598 11.34 8.24 -28.72
CA GLY A 598 11.83 9.61 -28.56
C GLY A 598 10.75 10.70 -28.68
N SER A 599 9.65 10.44 -29.39
CA SER A 599 8.50 11.34 -29.49
C SER A 599 7.67 11.45 -28.20
N LEU A 600 7.66 10.40 -27.37
CA LEU A 600 7.01 10.35 -26.07
C LEU A 600 7.86 11.01 -25.00
N LEU A 601 9.17 10.76 -25.00
CA LEU A 601 10.11 11.47 -24.14
C LEU A 601 10.10 12.97 -24.42
N LYS A 602 10.00 13.35 -25.70
CA LYS A 602 9.79 14.73 -26.11
C LYS A 602 8.53 15.35 -25.48
N LYS A 603 7.40 14.64 -25.47
CA LYS A 603 6.13 15.14 -24.89
C LYS A 603 6.11 15.11 -23.36
N GLY A 604 6.66 14.07 -22.73
CA GLY A 604 6.69 13.90 -21.27
C GLY A 604 7.71 14.80 -20.57
N LEU A 605 8.80 15.18 -21.25
CA LEU A 605 9.81 16.12 -20.76
C LEU A 605 9.65 17.55 -21.33
N SER A 606 8.58 17.80 -22.11
CA SER A 606 8.32 19.08 -22.79
C SER A 606 9.49 19.60 -23.62
N LEU A 607 10.13 18.75 -24.42
CA LEU A 607 11.25 19.08 -25.30
C LEU A 607 10.77 19.45 -26.72
N THR A 608 11.59 20.20 -27.46
CA THR A 608 11.33 20.55 -28.87
C THR A 608 11.84 19.48 -29.86
N HIS A 609 12.71 18.59 -29.42
CA HIS A 609 13.26 17.45 -30.19
C HIS A 609 13.20 16.15 -29.39
N ALA A 610 13.36 15.01 -30.07
CA ALA A 610 13.56 13.72 -29.40
C ALA A 610 14.89 13.79 -28.63
N PRO A 611 14.90 13.50 -27.31
CA PRO A 611 16.12 13.64 -26.52
C PRO A 611 17.20 12.70 -27.02
N THR A 612 18.46 13.08 -26.83
CA THR A 612 19.63 12.21 -27.07
C THR A 612 20.03 11.47 -25.79
N LEU A 613 20.74 10.33 -25.91
CA LEU A 613 21.23 9.56 -24.76
C LEU A 613 22.06 10.44 -23.79
N ASN A 614 22.89 11.33 -24.33
CA ASN A 614 23.67 12.28 -23.53
C ASN A 614 22.79 13.33 -22.83
N GLU A 615 21.67 13.77 -23.42
CA GLU A 615 20.75 14.72 -22.78
C GLU A 615 19.96 14.10 -21.61
N LEU A 616 19.64 12.80 -21.68
CA LEU A 616 18.99 12.06 -20.58
C LEU A 616 19.95 11.78 -19.42
N ILE A 617 21.22 11.49 -19.74
CA ILE A 617 22.27 11.25 -18.74
C ILE A 617 22.68 12.58 -18.06
N GLN A 618 22.60 13.71 -18.77
CA GLN A 618 23.02 15.02 -18.24
C GLN A 618 21.91 15.86 -17.59
N LYS A 619 20.61 15.64 -17.88
CA LYS A 619 19.50 16.39 -17.26
C LYS A 619 18.98 15.74 -15.97
N GLY A 620 19.57 16.12 -14.85
CA GLY A 620 18.80 16.27 -13.61
C GLY A 620 17.95 17.55 -13.67
N LEU A 621 16.62 17.41 -13.66
CA LEU A 621 15.57 18.47 -13.63
C LEU A 621 15.57 19.51 -14.78
N PRO A 622 14.40 19.93 -15.33
CA PRO A 622 14.34 21.00 -16.31
C PRO A 622 14.56 22.39 -15.66
N SER A 623 15.33 23.26 -16.33
CA SER A 623 15.46 24.68 -16.00
C SER A 623 14.31 25.50 -16.61
N SER A 624 13.77 26.44 -15.82
CA SER A 624 12.77 27.41 -16.24
C SER A 624 13.29 28.32 -17.37
N ALA A 625 12.37 28.75 -18.24
CA ALA A 625 12.60 29.59 -19.42
C ALA A 625 13.56 30.77 -19.20
N GLN A 626 14.40 31.01 -20.20
CA GLN A 626 15.35 32.12 -20.27
C GLN A 626 14.63 33.45 -20.51
N SER A 627 15.01 34.49 -19.77
CA SER A 627 14.95 35.88 -20.23
C SER A 627 16.37 36.45 -20.28
N SER A 628 16.64 37.18 -21.35
CA SER A 628 17.88 37.86 -21.71
C SER A 628 18.28 38.95 -20.70
N ASP A 629 19.44 38.81 -20.08
CA ASP A 629 20.55 39.78 -20.15
C ASP A 629 21.62 39.49 -19.08
N VAL A 630 22.88 39.48 -19.55
CA VAL A 630 24.14 39.64 -18.80
C VAL A 630 24.37 38.72 -17.57
N ARG A 631 25.12 37.63 -17.84
CA ARG A 631 26.16 36.95 -17.02
C ARG A 631 26.04 36.96 -15.47
N PRO A 632 26.36 35.81 -14.86
CA PRO A 632 25.85 34.47 -15.15
C PRO A 632 25.47 33.72 -13.85
N LEU A 633 24.31 33.06 -13.83
CA LEU A 633 24.14 31.67 -13.34
C LEU A 633 24.82 31.19 -12.02
N LEU A 634 25.19 32.07 -11.09
CA LEU A 634 25.80 31.71 -9.80
C LEU A 634 24.84 31.86 -8.60
N ASP A 635 23.77 32.64 -8.69
CA ASP A 635 23.04 33.09 -7.49
C ASP A 635 21.90 32.19 -7.00
N LEU A 636 21.60 31.07 -7.67
CA LEU A 636 20.51 30.16 -7.26
C LEU A 636 20.92 28.70 -7.08
N VAL A 637 22.22 28.42 -7.10
CA VAL A 637 22.78 27.08 -6.85
C VAL A 637 22.39 26.61 -5.45
N PHE A 638 22.49 27.49 -4.46
CA PHE A 638 22.08 27.22 -3.08
C PHE A 638 20.59 26.84 -2.98
N LEU A 639 19.69 27.61 -3.59
CA LEU A 639 18.24 27.36 -3.46
C LEU A 639 17.82 26.05 -4.15
N ARG A 640 18.43 25.73 -5.30
CA ARG A 640 18.20 24.46 -6.03
C ARG A 640 18.72 23.26 -5.25
N GLU A 641 19.89 23.39 -4.64
CA GLU A 641 20.50 22.34 -3.84
C GLU A 641 19.83 22.14 -2.47
N PHE A 642 19.30 23.22 -1.89
CA PHE A 642 18.48 23.21 -0.68
C PHE A 642 17.16 22.48 -0.92
N LEU A 643 16.42 22.85 -1.96
CA LEU A 643 15.12 22.22 -2.29
C LEU A 643 15.25 20.75 -2.72
N SER A 644 16.39 20.36 -3.31
CA SER A 644 16.66 18.96 -3.71
C SER A 644 17.27 18.12 -2.60
N ALA A 645 17.56 18.70 -1.43
CA ALA A 645 18.30 18.05 -0.35
C ALA A 645 19.53 17.30 -0.90
N CYS A 646 20.36 17.99 -1.70
CA CYS A 646 21.55 17.43 -2.35
C CYS A 646 22.64 17.05 -1.34
N SER A 647 23.13 15.80 -1.33
CA SER A 647 24.04 15.25 -0.30
C SER A 647 25.43 15.88 -0.30
N THR A 648 25.82 16.49 -1.42
CA THR A 648 27.17 16.97 -1.68
C THR A 648 27.31 18.49 -1.60
N SER A 649 26.26 19.22 -1.21
CA SER A 649 26.32 20.67 -1.10
C SER A 649 25.78 21.22 0.22
N THR A 650 26.29 22.40 0.60
CA THR A 650 26.00 23.08 1.87
C THR A 650 24.53 23.44 2.03
N ALA A 651 23.84 23.75 0.93
CA ALA A 651 22.44 24.10 0.92
C ALA A 651 21.53 22.87 1.11
N GLY A 652 21.84 21.77 0.43
CA GLY A 652 21.15 20.50 0.64
C GLY A 652 21.39 19.92 2.03
N PHE A 653 22.57 20.18 2.60
CA PHE A 653 22.87 19.89 4.00
C PHE A 653 21.97 20.70 4.94
N LEU A 654 21.84 22.02 4.75
CA LEU A 654 20.95 22.87 5.56
C LEU A 654 19.48 22.42 5.48
N ALA A 655 18.98 22.02 4.31
CA ALA A 655 17.60 21.55 4.13
C ALA A 655 17.29 20.25 4.89
N ARG A 656 18.24 19.31 4.93
CA ARG A 656 18.14 18.08 5.74
C ARG A 656 18.31 18.34 7.24
N TRP A 657 18.86 19.49 7.59
CA TRP A 657 19.26 19.82 8.96
C TRP A 657 18.29 20.77 9.68
N LEU A 658 17.27 21.26 8.96
CA LEU A 658 16.23 22.14 9.52
C LEU A 658 15.09 21.44 10.30
N PRO A 659 14.69 20.18 10.01
CA PRO A 659 13.62 19.53 10.80
C PRO A 659 14.13 18.99 12.15
N SER A 660 13.38 19.25 13.23
CA SER A 660 13.68 18.79 14.60
C SER A 660 12.51 17.94 15.14
N GLY A 661 12.46 16.67 14.73
CA GLY A 661 11.44 15.72 15.19
C GLY A 661 11.57 14.28 14.61
N PRO A 662 11.02 13.24 15.26
CA PRO A 662 10.80 11.85 14.77
C PRO A 662 10.19 11.55 13.33
N VAL A 663 9.74 10.29 12.98
CA VAL A 663 9.07 9.70 11.70
C VAL A 663 7.89 8.58 11.66
N VAL A 664 6.72 8.75 11.01
CA VAL A 664 5.47 7.91 11.26
C VAL A 664 5.52 6.50 10.58
N ASP A 665 4.56 5.58 10.85
CA ASP A 665 4.34 4.30 10.13
C ASP A 665 3.24 4.42 9.03
N PRO A 666 3.59 4.40 7.72
CA PRO A 666 2.64 4.62 6.62
C PRO A 666 1.57 3.54 6.49
N ALA A 667 1.83 2.32 6.98
CA ALA A 667 0.94 1.18 6.80
C ALA A 667 -0.28 1.23 7.75
N ARG A 668 -0.21 2.05 8.81
CA ARG A 668 -1.25 2.19 9.84
C ARG A 668 -1.89 3.58 9.88
N CYS A 669 -1.48 4.47 8.98
CA CYS A 669 -1.97 5.84 8.89
C CYS A 669 -2.80 6.03 7.62
N GLN A 670 -3.91 6.75 7.75
CA GLN A 670 -4.78 7.12 6.65
C GLN A 670 -4.83 8.64 6.58
N LEU A 671 -4.49 9.21 5.43
CA LEU A 671 -4.64 10.63 5.17
C LEU A 671 -6.09 10.91 4.76
N THR A 672 -6.77 11.76 5.51
CA THR A 672 -8.16 12.14 5.27
C THR A 672 -8.23 13.63 4.97
N ILE A 673 -8.77 13.97 3.79
CA ILE A 673 -9.02 15.36 3.40
C ILE A 673 -10.52 15.59 3.43
N VAL A 674 -10.96 16.51 4.29
CA VAL A 674 -12.36 16.94 4.31
C VAL A 674 -12.62 17.77 3.04
N GLN A 675 -13.35 17.18 2.08
CA GLN A 675 -13.58 17.74 0.73
C GLN A 675 -14.14 19.18 0.74
N THR A 676 -14.81 19.60 1.80
CA THR A 676 -15.47 20.91 1.91
C THR A 676 -14.50 22.10 1.97
N ASN A 677 -13.20 21.87 2.20
CA ASN A 677 -12.22 22.94 2.44
C ASN A 677 -11.22 23.17 1.29
N MET A 678 -11.35 22.49 0.15
CA MET A 678 -10.40 22.61 -0.96
C MET A 678 -10.71 23.84 -1.83
N ALA A 679 -9.85 24.85 -1.79
CA ALA A 679 -9.88 26.01 -2.68
C ALA A 679 -8.48 26.31 -3.23
N VAL A 680 -8.40 26.71 -4.50
CA VAL A 680 -7.14 27.08 -5.15
C VAL A 680 -6.46 28.21 -4.37
N GLY A 681 -5.19 28.01 -3.99
CA GLY A 681 -4.39 29.00 -3.26
C GLY A 681 -4.65 29.08 -1.75
N LYS A 682 -5.49 28.21 -1.15
CA LYS A 682 -5.67 28.16 0.31
C LYS A 682 -5.02 26.90 0.91
N PRO A 683 -4.32 27.03 2.07
CA PRO A 683 -3.79 25.88 2.79
C PRO A 683 -4.95 25.02 3.32
N VAL A 684 -4.86 23.70 3.14
CA VAL A 684 -5.85 22.72 3.58
C VAL A 684 -5.25 21.90 4.73
N LYS A 685 -6.01 21.77 5.82
CA LYS A 685 -5.63 20.90 6.93
C LYS A 685 -5.96 19.45 6.57
N VAL A 686 -4.94 18.60 6.51
CA VAL A 686 -5.06 17.16 6.29
C VAL A 686 -4.92 16.45 7.63
N SER A 687 -5.80 15.49 7.92
CA SER A 687 -5.86 14.76 9.19
C SER A 687 -5.52 13.29 9.03
#